data_AF-A0A933IRY1-F1
#
_entry.id   AF-A0A933IRY1-F1
#
_cell.length_a   1.000
_cell.length_b   1.000
_cell.length_c   1.000
_cell.angle_alpha   90.00
_cell.angle_beta   90.00
_cell.angle_gamma   90.00
#
_symmetry.space_group_name_H-M   'P 1'
#
loop_
_entity.id
_entity.type
_entity.pdbx_description
1 polymer ?
#
loop_
_entity_poly.entity_id
_entity_poly.type
_entity_poly.pdbx_seq_one_letter_code
_entity_poly.pdbx_strand_id
1 'polypeptide(L)'
;MKQIEVGYGAAEGKDSFSVGAEAALKAAEGITSHPLSAVLVFASVRYHLPELLGGIHHIMGHVPVFGATTAGEICNGSLHGSVVVTALASANLRVRLGLGKHVSAGWRKAVEQAIGSTEIRPYFSGNDSEIWAEMTRKGKSIFGILFSPGNTRHADSRSFETLEELKRLSAGRIPFFGGSAADDWNMEANFVLHNIEAHADSLLVAVFETSLRFGMSMGHGFSPSDKRAVATKVKGHTILELDGCRAADLYAKMLESDVDGLRDKHLTLTSSRPVGMPDMLDQYHINVASFFTPEGGVRFSQPVPENSTITIMEARPEQLIEAARETVRNALLRGQIQRPAVALVFSCALRRHILRERSSEEISAIRSLLPEIPILGFYSFGEQGVNDAGVSGHGNEKITALVLGDELSTGAEVALENQRLLRLQREAEKKLRFQANILDAVQDTVLIISSEMKTLWGNPVAKDLFGDRPEMFTDPCYRFYKQRDVICEECPVIKTMTDGRSHQAIMKSIDKDGNVIWRLNRAYPYFDEQGRIAGAIEIVSDYSDQKRLEDALKESELNLKQAQAVAGVGSWHLDIMHDVLTGSDEAYRIFGIPNRTPLNIETVLERVHPDDRTLVESAWNAALKGAVFDIEHRIISRQEELWVHEKARIVFDGRGTAIEAIGTVHNITKRKQTEESLREREEKFRFISENIADIVWTLDLNLNTTYVSPSVEAILGFTPEERVRQSLEEMITPESIQRILARFQEELLRENEDAVPQGWVCYMDGKHREADKGFIRISRRDIGRFA
;
A
#
# COMPACT_ATOMS: atom_id res chain seq x y z
N MET A 1 -27.56 6.21 4.55
CA MET A 1 -27.47 6.71 3.17
C MET A 1 -28.69 6.18 2.43
N LYS A 2 -29.39 7.02 1.65
CA LYS A 2 -30.52 6.56 0.82
C LYS A 2 -30.00 5.54 -0.20
N GLN A 3 -30.71 4.43 -0.34
CA GLN A 3 -30.49 3.43 -1.37
C GLN A 3 -31.13 3.82 -2.70
N ILE A 4 -32.15 4.69 -2.70
CA ILE A 4 -32.79 5.25 -3.91
C ILE A 4 -33.19 6.71 -3.69
N GLU A 5 -33.01 7.53 -4.72
CA GLU A 5 -33.56 8.87 -4.85
C GLU A 5 -34.66 8.86 -5.91
N VAL A 6 -35.78 9.52 -5.60
CA VAL A 6 -36.92 9.66 -6.51
C VAL A 6 -37.22 11.13 -6.64
N GLY A 7 -37.07 11.63 -7.86
CA GLY A 7 -37.49 12.95 -8.25
C GLY A 7 -38.72 12.89 -9.14
N TYR A 8 -39.59 13.89 -9.07
CA TYR A 8 -40.80 13.92 -9.87
C TYR A 8 -41.21 15.35 -10.20
N GLY A 9 -41.91 15.53 -11.33
CA GLY A 9 -42.36 16.82 -11.79
C GLY A 9 -43.57 16.70 -12.69
N ALA A 10 -44.48 17.66 -12.56
CA ALA A 10 -45.61 17.82 -13.45
C ALA A 10 -45.59 19.20 -14.10
N ALA A 11 -46.03 19.27 -15.36
CA ALA A 11 -46.16 20.52 -16.10
C ALA A 11 -47.34 20.48 -17.08
N GLU A 12 -47.87 21.67 -17.38
CA GLU A 12 -48.89 21.88 -18.39
C GLU A 12 -48.61 23.17 -19.16
N GLY A 13 -48.97 23.23 -20.44
CA GLY A 13 -48.74 24.40 -21.25
C GLY A 13 -49.09 24.17 -22.72
N LYS A 14 -48.68 25.12 -23.57
CA LYS A 14 -48.91 25.06 -25.03
C LYS A 14 -47.70 24.54 -25.81
N ASP A 15 -46.48 24.88 -25.37
CA ASP A 15 -45.26 24.50 -26.06
C ASP A 15 -44.76 23.14 -25.54
N SER A 16 -44.74 22.14 -26.42
CA SER A 16 -44.48 20.75 -26.03
C SER A 16 -43.08 20.57 -25.46
N PHE A 17 -42.06 21.20 -26.07
CA PHE A 17 -40.68 21.12 -25.63
C PHE A 17 -40.49 21.75 -24.24
N SER A 18 -40.98 22.98 -24.04
CA SER A 18 -40.84 23.70 -22.76
C SER A 18 -41.55 22.97 -21.63
N VAL A 19 -42.73 22.41 -21.89
CA VAL A 19 -43.49 21.60 -20.91
C VAL A 19 -42.72 20.35 -20.51
N GLY A 20 -42.13 19.63 -21.48
CA GLY A 20 -41.27 18.49 -21.19
C GLY A 20 -40.04 18.86 -20.37
N ALA A 21 -39.35 19.94 -20.74
CA ALA A 21 -38.17 20.43 -20.02
C ALA A 21 -38.50 20.90 -18.60
N GLU A 22 -39.61 21.60 -18.39
CA GLU A 22 -40.04 22.06 -17.06
C GLU A 22 -40.34 20.89 -16.12
N ALA A 23 -41.11 19.89 -16.58
CA ALA A 23 -41.42 18.71 -15.77
C ALA A 23 -40.15 17.92 -15.45
N ALA A 24 -39.22 17.80 -16.41
CA ALA A 24 -37.93 17.16 -16.19
C ALA A 24 -37.05 17.93 -15.21
N LEU A 25 -37.01 19.26 -15.26
CA LEU A 25 -36.23 20.08 -14.35
C LEU A 25 -36.71 19.91 -12.90
N LYS A 26 -38.02 19.94 -12.66
CA LYS A 26 -38.61 19.65 -11.35
C LYS A 26 -38.26 18.24 -10.87
N ALA A 27 -38.29 17.25 -11.77
CA ALA A 27 -37.91 15.88 -11.43
C ALA A 27 -36.40 15.76 -11.10
N ALA A 28 -35.53 16.54 -11.75
CA ALA A 28 -34.10 16.51 -11.49
C ALA A 28 -33.74 17.08 -10.11
N GLU A 29 -34.51 18.02 -9.57
CA GLU A 29 -34.31 18.60 -8.22
C GLU A 29 -34.36 17.55 -7.09
N GLY A 30 -35.07 16.44 -7.30
CA GLY A 30 -35.16 15.34 -6.33
C GLY A 30 -33.95 14.41 -6.31
N ILE A 31 -32.98 14.61 -7.20
CA ILE A 31 -31.80 13.75 -7.38
C ILE A 31 -30.54 14.52 -6.98
N THR A 32 -29.74 13.98 -6.05
CA THR A 32 -28.59 14.70 -5.47
C THR A 32 -27.29 13.92 -5.51
N SER A 33 -27.35 12.60 -5.33
CA SER A 33 -26.15 11.81 -5.03
C SER A 33 -26.01 10.54 -5.86
N HIS A 34 -27.12 10.00 -6.38
CA HIS A 34 -27.11 8.79 -7.20
C HIS A 34 -27.15 9.10 -8.70
N PRO A 35 -26.52 8.27 -9.55
CA PRO A 35 -26.73 8.36 -10.99
C PRO A 35 -28.16 7.97 -11.35
N LEU A 36 -28.74 8.65 -12.35
CA LEU A 36 -30.05 8.32 -12.89
C LEU A 36 -30.05 6.90 -13.47
N SER A 37 -31.03 6.10 -13.05
CA SER A 37 -31.26 4.73 -13.51
C SER A 37 -32.32 4.66 -14.62
N ALA A 38 -33.36 5.50 -14.52
CA ALA A 38 -34.48 5.55 -15.46
C ALA A 38 -35.31 6.82 -15.28
N VAL A 39 -36.03 7.20 -16.34
CA VAL A 39 -37.03 8.27 -16.33
C VAL A 39 -38.36 7.73 -16.88
N LEU A 40 -39.40 7.73 -16.05
CA LEU A 40 -40.76 7.40 -16.47
C LEU A 40 -41.51 8.65 -16.92
N VAL A 41 -42.22 8.56 -18.04
CA VAL A 41 -42.97 9.66 -18.63
C VAL A 41 -44.41 9.24 -18.88
N PHE A 42 -45.34 9.99 -18.29
CA PHE A 42 -46.77 9.84 -18.50
C PHE A 42 -47.31 11.15 -19.07
N ALA A 43 -47.83 11.14 -20.29
CA ALA A 43 -48.20 12.36 -21.00
C ALA A 43 -49.56 12.25 -21.69
N SER A 44 -50.28 13.36 -21.76
CA SER A 44 -51.45 13.48 -22.62
C SER A 44 -51.07 13.45 -24.11
N VAL A 45 -51.93 12.85 -24.93
CA VAL A 45 -51.78 12.81 -26.40
C VAL A 45 -51.91 14.19 -27.06
N ARG A 46 -52.33 15.22 -26.33
CA ARG A 46 -52.50 16.58 -26.86
C ARG A 46 -51.18 17.25 -27.26
N TYR A 47 -50.05 16.77 -26.73
CA TYR A 47 -48.73 17.33 -27.01
C TYR A 47 -48.11 16.70 -28.27
N HIS A 48 -47.18 17.44 -28.88
CA HIS A 48 -46.30 16.86 -29.88
C HIS A 48 -45.23 16.00 -29.19
N LEU A 49 -45.52 14.70 -29.05
CA LEU A 49 -44.77 13.79 -28.18
C LEU A 49 -43.24 13.75 -28.44
N PRO A 50 -42.74 13.74 -29.70
CA PRO A 50 -41.30 13.80 -29.94
C PRO A 50 -40.63 15.11 -29.44
N GLU A 51 -41.33 16.26 -29.55
CA GLU A 51 -40.80 17.54 -29.03
C GLU A 51 -40.80 17.55 -27.51
N LEU A 52 -41.88 17.04 -26.89
CA LEU A 52 -42.00 16.90 -25.45
C LEU A 52 -40.89 16.00 -24.89
N LEU A 53 -40.66 14.83 -25.50
CA LEU A 53 -39.58 13.93 -25.11
C LEU A 53 -38.20 14.55 -25.36
N GLY A 54 -38.05 15.36 -26.42
CA GLY A 54 -36.85 16.15 -26.67
C GLY A 54 -36.52 17.13 -25.54
N GLY A 55 -37.54 17.81 -25.00
CA GLY A 55 -37.39 18.68 -23.83
C GLY A 55 -36.97 17.92 -22.56
N ILE A 56 -37.56 16.74 -22.33
CA ILE A 56 -37.17 15.87 -21.20
C ILE A 56 -35.73 15.39 -21.36
N HIS A 57 -35.37 14.93 -22.55
CA HIS A 57 -34.03 14.44 -22.85
C HIS A 57 -32.97 15.53 -22.73
N HIS A 58 -33.30 16.78 -23.08
CA HIS A 58 -32.41 17.93 -22.93
C HIS A 58 -31.95 18.14 -21.47
N ILE A 59 -32.84 17.87 -20.50
CA ILE A 59 -32.54 18.01 -19.07
C ILE A 59 -31.92 16.73 -18.49
N MET A 60 -32.48 15.57 -18.82
CA MET A 60 -32.11 14.29 -18.19
C MET A 60 -30.89 13.60 -18.82
N GLY A 61 -30.50 14.02 -20.03
CA GLY A 61 -29.41 13.42 -20.78
C GLY A 61 -29.68 11.99 -21.24
N HIS A 62 -28.62 11.22 -21.45
CA HIS A 62 -28.69 9.85 -21.97
C HIS A 62 -28.97 8.83 -20.85
N VAL A 63 -30.24 8.73 -20.47
CA VAL A 63 -30.80 7.73 -19.55
C VAL A 63 -32.01 7.05 -20.23
N PRO A 64 -32.36 5.80 -19.89
CA PRO A 64 -33.60 5.19 -20.39
C PRO A 64 -34.84 6.04 -20.03
N VAL A 65 -35.45 6.66 -21.04
CA VAL A 65 -36.72 7.42 -20.91
C VAL A 65 -37.82 6.55 -21.51
N PHE A 66 -38.88 6.27 -20.77
CA PHE A 66 -39.97 5.44 -21.29
C PHE A 66 -41.29 5.67 -20.55
N GLY A 67 -42.39 5.20 -21.13
CA GLY A 67 -43.70 5.26 -20.50
C GLY A 67 -44.80 5.17 -21.54
N ALA A 68 -45.89 5.90 -21.33
CA ALA A 68 -47.06 5.80 -22.20
C ALA A 68 -47.87 7.10 -22.20
N THR A 69 -48.69 7.25 -23.22
CA THR A 69 -49.76 8.24 -23.22
C THR A 69 -50.91 7.80 -22.32
N THR A 70 -51.68 8.74 -21.77
CA THR A 70 -52.59 8.46 -20.65
C THR A 70 -54.04 8.88 -20.89
N ALA A 71 -54.95 8.47 -19.97
CA ALA A 71 -56.31 9.02 -19.84
C ALA A 71 -56.42 10.03 -18.67
N GLY A 72 -55.28 10.60 -18.28
CA GLY A 72 -55.08 11.44 -17.11
C GLY A 72 -53.88 10.97 -16.30
N GLU A 73 -53.11 11.90 -15.76
CA GLU A 73 -51.88 11.60 -15.03
C GLU A 73 -52.12 11.59 -13.52
N ILE A 74 -51.24 10.92 -12.76
CA ILE A 74 -51.26 10.91 -11.30
C ILE A 74 -49.93 11.47 -10.80
N CYS A 75 -50.00 12.56 -10.03
CA CYS A 75 -48.86 13.15 -9.32
C CYS A 75 -49.35 13.74 -7.99
N ASN A 76 -49.34 12.93 -6.93
CA ASN A 76 -49.91 13.23 -5.60
C ASN A 76 -51.41 13.61 -5.61
N GLY A 77 -52.07 13.38 -6.74
CA GLY A 77 -53.43 13.78 -7.07
C GLY A 77 -53.68 13.52 -8.54
N SER A 78 -54.93 13.68 -8.97
CA SER A 78 -55.34 13.46 -10.35
C SER A 78 -55.09 14.71 -11.19
N LEU A 79 -54.42 14.55 -12.33
CA LEU A 79 -54.17 15.58 -13.33
C LEU A 79 -54.83 15.20 -14.66
N HIS A 80 -54.92 16.15 -15.58
CA HIS A 80 -55.47 15.93 -16.91
C HIS A 80 -54.80 16.83 -17.94
N GLY A 81 -54.47 16.27 -19.10
CA GLY A 81 -53.78 17.03 -20.15
C GLY A 81 -52.34 17.39 -19.78
N SER A 82 -51.76 16.81 -18.74
CA SER A 82 -50.45 17.20 -18.26
C SER A 82 -49.35 16.28 -18.79
N VAL A 83 -48.11 16.55 -18.37
CA VAL A 83 -47.05 15.55 -18.38
C VAL A 83 -46.56 15.37 -16.95
N VAL A 84 -46.32 14.12 -16.56
CA VAL A 84 -45.65 13.73 -15.33
C VAL A 84 -44.37 13.00 -15.67
N VAL A 85 -43.26 13.50 -15.14
CA VAL A 85 -41.92 12.92 -15.28
C VAL A 85 -41.48 12.41 -13.91
N THR A 86 -41.00 11.17 -13.86
CA THR A 86 -40.44 10.55 -12.65
C THR A 86 -39.00 10.13 -12.93
N ALA A 87 -38.05 10.68 -12.19
CA ALA A 87 -36.64 10.29 -12.22
C ALA A 87 -36.34 9.31 -11.07
N LEU A 88 -35.78 8.14 -11.41
CA LEU A 88 -35.31 7.15 -10.46
C LEU A 88 -33.78 7.11 -10.50
N ALA A 89 -33.12 7.31 -9.36
CA ALA A 89 -31.65 7.24 -9.25
C ALA A 89 -31.21 6.31 -8.13
N SER A 90 -30.43 5.28 -8.47
CA SER A 90 -29.90 4.33 -7.50
C SER A 90 -28.77 3.48 -8.09
N ALA A 91 -27.69 3.29 -7.32
CA ALA A 91 -26.67 2.29 -7.64
C ALA A 91 -27.19 0.84 -7.59
N ASN A 92 -28.34 0.62 -6.95
CA ASN A 92 -28.99 -0.68 -6.77
C ASN A 92 -30.11 -0.94 -7.76
N LEU A 93 -30.31 -0.07 -8.76
CA LEU A 93 -31.39 -0.17 -9.74
C LEU A 93 -30.85 -0.04 -11.16
N ARG A 94 -31.20 -0.99 -12.02
CA ARG A 94 -30.90 -0.97 -13.45
C ARG A 94 -32.15 -1.26 -14.25
N VAL A 95 -32.38 -0.47 -15.30
CA VAL A 95 -33.54 -0.64 -16.18
C VAL A 95 -33.08 -0.91 -17.60
N ARG A 96 -33.76 -1.85 -18.25
CA ARG A 96 -33.48 -2.31 -19.61
C ARG A 96 -34.78 -2.38 -20.39
N LEU A 97 -34.77 -1.96 -21.65
CA LEU A 97 -36.01 -1.77 -22.42
C LEU A 97 -36.08 -2.71 -23.62
N GLY A 98 -37.28 -3.18 -23.94
CA GLY A 98 -37.58 -3.92 -25.15
C GLY A 98 -38.85 -3.37 -25.80
N LEU A 99 -38.78 -3.05 -27.09
CA LEU A 99 -39.89 -2.48 -27.86
C LEU A 99 -40.38 -3.48 -28.91
N GLY A 100 -41.68 -3.72 -28.94
CA GLY A 100 -42.38 -4.49 -29.96
C GLY A 100 -43.33 -3.61 -30.75
N LYS A 101 -43.30 -3.68 -32.08
CA LYS A 101 -44.12 -2.85 -32.97
C LYS A 101 -45.16 -3.69 -33.72
N HIS A 102 -46.20 -3.03 -34.22
CA HIS A 102 -47.24 -3.62 -35.07
C HIS A 102 -48.06 -4.71 -34.35
N VAL A 103 -48.51 -4.41 -33.14
CA VAL A 103 -49.26 -5.36 -32.28
C VAL A 103 -50.55 -5.80 -32.96
N SER A 104 -51.29 -4.87 -33.58
CA SER A 104 -52.54 -5.15 -34.28
C SER A 104 -52.38 -6.14 -35.44
N ALA A 105 -51.23 -6.10 -36.14
CA ALA A 105 -50.93 -7.00 -37.26
C ALA A 105 -50.40 -8.38 -36.80
N GLY A 106 -49.80 -8.46 -35.61
CA GLY A 106 -49.23 -9.70 -35.10
C GLY A 106 -48.61 -9.58 -33.71
N TRP A 107 -49.45 -9.55 -32.67
CA TRP A 107 -49.01 -9.36 -31.27
C TRP A 107 -47.91 -10.32 -30.80
N ARG A 108 -47.92 -11.59 -31.24
CA ARG A 108 -46.84 -12.55 -30.88
C ARG A 108 -45.48 -12.12 -31.43
N LYS A 109 -45.43 -11.64 -32.67
CA LYS A 109 -44.19 -11.13 -33.28
C LYS A 109 -43.72 -9.86 -32.58
N ALA A 110 -44.64 -9.00 -32.15
CA ALA A 110 -44.31 -7.82 -31.35
C ALA A 110 -43.68 -8.21 -30.00
N VAL A 111 -44.22 -9.23 -29.32
CA VAL A 111 -43.62 -9.78 -28.08
C VAL A 111 -42.23 -10.34 -28.34
N GLU A 112 -42.07 -11.18 -29.38
CA GLU A 112 -40.77 -11.72 -29.79
C GLU A 112 -39.75 -10.62 -30.12
N GLN A 113 -40.19 -9.54 -30.76
CA GLN A 113 -39.35 -8.37 -31.05
C GLN A 113 -38.91 -7.66 -29.76
N ALA A 114 -39.83 -7.42 -28.82
CA ALA A 114 -39.52 -6.74 -27.56
C ALA A 114 -38.50 -7.52 -26.73
N ILE A 115 -38.76 -8.82 -26.49
CA ILE A 115 -37.87 -9.69 -25.72
C ILE A 115 -36.60 -10.06 -26.48
N GLY A 116 -36.60 -9.95 -27.81
CA GLY A 116 -35.45 -10.24 -28.67
C GLY A 116 -34.35 -9.18 -28.59
N SER A 117 -34.64 -8.01 -28.00
CA SER A 117 -33.65 -6.96 -27.78
C SER A 117 -32.47 -7.48 -26.94
N THR A 118 -31.26 -7.07 -27.29
CA THR A 118 -30.02 -7.53 -26.64
C THR A 118 -29.99 -7.27 -25.13
N GLU A 119 -30.74 -6.27 -24.68
CA GLU A 119 -30.77 -5.88 -23.27
C GLU A 119 -31.60 -6.83 -22.41
N ILE A 120 -32.82 -7.20 -22.83
CA ILE A 120 -33.73 -8.01 -21.98
C ILE A 120 -33.81 -9.48 -22.37
N ARG A 121 -33.32 -9.88 -23.56
CA ARG A 121 -33.31 -11.28 -24.02
C ARG A 121 -32.84 -12.30 -22.98
N PRO A 122 -31.78 -12.05 -22.19
CA PRO A 122 -31.31 -13.02 -21.20
C PRO A 122 -32.35 -13.44 -20.15
N TYR A 123 -33.34 -12.58 -19.84
CA TYR A 123 -34.35 -12.89 -18.83
C TYR A 123 -35.52 -13.75 -19.35
N PHE A 124 -35.60 -13.92 -20.67
CA PHE A 124 -36.66 -14.68 -21.37
C PHE A 124 -36.13 -15.91 -22.10
N SER A 125 -34.83 -16.22 -21.97
CA SER A 125 -34.18 -17.35 -22.64
C SER A 125 -33.99 -18.56 -21.71
N GLY A 126 -34.94 -19.51 -21.73
CA GLY A 126 -34.75 -20.91 -21.26
C GLY A 126 -34.39 -21.15 -19.78
N ASN A 127 -34.44 -22.42 -19.35
CA ASN A 127 -34.50 -22.80 -17.92
C ASN A 127 -33.18 -22.88 -17.14
N ASP A 128 -32.01 -22.66 -17.77
CA ASP A 128 -30.68 -22.70 -17.12
C ASP A 128 -29.81 -21.51 -17.57
N SER A 129 -30.34 -20.30 -17.48
CA SER A 129 -29.53 -19.12 -17.79
C SER A 129 -28.69 -18.74 -16.56
N GLU A 130 -27.36 -18.73 -16.71
CA GLU A 130 -26.37 -18.29 -15.70
C GLU A 130 -26.75 -16.97 -15.01
N ILE A 131 -27.51 -16.10 -15.69
CA ILE A 131 -28.03 -14.84 -15.16
C ILE A 131 -28.88 -15.01 -13.89
N TRP A 132 -29.71 -16.06 -13.76
CA TRP A 132 -30.51 -16.26 -12.54
C TRP A 132 -29.62 -16.68 -11.38
N ALA A 133 -28.65 -17.57 -11.62
CA ALA A 133 -27.66 -17.95 -10.61
C ALA A 133 -26.78 -16.76 -10.18
N GLU A 134 -26.41 -15.90 -11.13
CA GLU A 134 -25.68 -14.65 -10.85
C GLU A 134 -26.53 -13.67 -10.03
N MET A 135 -27.81 -13.50 -10.38
CA MET A 135 -28.74 -12.64 -9.63
C MET A 135 -28.90 -13.14 -8.20
N THR A 136 -29.15 -14.44 -7.99
CA THR A 136 -29.21 -15.04 -6.65
C THR A 136 -27.92 -14.80 -5.88
N ARG A 137 -26.75 -15.03 -6.50
CA ARG A 137 -25.43 -14.82 -5.86
C ARG A 137 -25.19 -13.35 -5.47
N LYS A 138 -25.69 -12.41 -6.27
CA LYS A 138 -25.61 -10.97 -6.01
C LYS A 138 -26.77 -10.44 -5.15
N GLY A 139 -27.69 -11.30 -4.74
CA GLY A 139 -28.87 -10.89 -3.95
C GLY A 139 -29.82 -9.96 -4.71
N LYS A 140 -29.85 -10.05 -6.04
CA LYS A 140 -30.68 -9.22 -6.91
C LYS A 140 -32.01 -9.89 -7.21
N SER A 141 -33.03 -9.08 -7.33
CA SER A 141 -34.38 -9.43 -7.74
C SER A 141 -34.74 -8.69 -9.03
N ILE A 142 -35.82 -9.10 -9.66
CA ILE A 142 -36.27 -8.53 -10.93
C ILE A 142 -37.78 -8.35 -10.96
N PHE A 143 -38.24 -7.31 -11.64
CA PHE A 143 -39.64 -7.14 -12.02
C PHE A 143 -39.75 -6.48 -13.40
N GLY A 144 -40.90 -6.62 -14.04
CA GLY A 144 -41.21 -6.00 -15.32
C GLY A 144 -42.25 -4.90 -15.19
N ILE A 145 -42.12 -3.84 -15.99
CA ILE A 145 -43.21 -2.93 -16.32
C ILE A 145 -43.61 -3.16 -17.78
N LEU A 146 -44.88 -3.46 -18.02
CA LEU A 146 -45.44 -3.61 -19.36
C LEU A 146 -46.33 -2.41 -19.69
N PHE A 147 -46.02 -1.76 -20.81
CA PHE A 147 -46.90 -0.80 -21.47
C PHE A 147 -47.42 -1.41 -22.76
N SER A 148 -48.66 -1.87 -22.76
CA SER A 148 -49.36 -2.38 -23.94
C SER A 148 -50.01 -1.23 -24.72
N PRO A 149 -50.33 -1.41 -26.01
CA PRO A 149 -51.18 -0.46 -26.70
C PRO A 149 -52.59 -0.51 -26.10
N GLY A 150 -53.28 0.63 -26.01
CA GLY A 150 -54.68 0.67 -25.60
C GLY A 150 -55.63 0.27 -26.72
N ASN A 151 -56.85 -0.12 -26.34
CA ASN A 151 -57.92 -0.31 -27.31
C ASN A 151 -58.21 1.01 -28.04
N THR A 152 -58.32 0.92 -29.36
CA THR A 152 -58.83 2.00 -30.21
C THR A 152 -60.08 1.52 -30.94
N ARG A 153 -60.77 2.40 -31.66
CA ARG A 153 -61.88 2.02 -32.54
C ARG A 153 -61.50 1.03 -33.64
N HIS A 154 -60.20 0.87 -33.88
CA HIS A 154 -59.68 0.11 -35.03
C HIS A 154 -58.77 -1.06 -34.63
N ALA A 155 -58.33 -1.15 -33.38
CA ALA A 155 -57.40 -2.18 -32.91
C ALA A 155 -57.63 -2.58 -31.44
N ASP A 156 -57.44 -3.86 -31.17
CA ASP A 156 -57.46 -4.46 -29.83
C ASP A 156 -56.05 -4.38 -29.20
N SER A 157 -55.98 -4.01 -27.94
CA SER A 157 -54.76 -3.94 -27.12
C SER A 157 -53.93 -5.22 -27.09
N ARG A 158 -54.60 -6.39 -27.14
CA ARG A 158 -53.97 -7.71 -26.88
C ARG A 158 -53.17 -7.75 -25.58
N SER A 159 -53.55 -6.92 -24.61
CA SER A 159 -52.79 -6.75 -23.37
C SER A 159 -52.79 -8.01 -22.51
N PHE A 160 -53.91 -8.73 -22.47
CA PHE A 160 -54.02 -10.00 -21.75
C PHE A 160 -53.11 -11.07 -22.38
N GLU A 161 -53.22 -11.28 -23.69
CA GLU A 161 -52.43 -12.30 -24.39
C GLU A 161 -50.93 -11.99 -24.35
N THR A 162 -50.57 -10.71 -24.45
CA THR A 162 -49.19 -10.23 -24.30
C THR A 162 -48.61 -10.57 -22.93
N LEU A 163 -49.36 -10.29 -21.85
CA LEU A 163 -48.91 -10.60 -20.49
C LEU A 163 -48.75 -12.12 -20.27
N GLU A 164 -49.73 -12.92 -20.70
CA GLU A 164 -49.65 -14.38 -20.55
C GLU A 164 -48.48 -14.97 -21.31
N GLU A 165 -48.17 -14.46 -22.50
CA GLU A 165 -47.02 -14.90 -23.28
C GLU A 165 -45.70 -14.49 -22.62
N LEU A 166 -45.58 -13.26 -22.08
CA LEU A 166 -44.40 -12.83 -21.32
C LEU A 166 -44.18 -13.70 -20.08
N LYS A 167 -45.25 -14.02 -19.32
CA LYS A 167 -45.20 -14.94 -18.18
C LYS A 167 -44.70 -16.31 -18.58
N ARG A 168 -45.21 -16.85 -19.69
CA ARG A 168 -44.80 -18.15 -20.24
C ARG A 168 -43.31 -18.14 -20.59
N LEU A 169 -42.85 -17.10 -21.28
CA LEU A 169 -41.46 -16.95 -21.73
C LEU A 169 -40.49 -16.71 -20.57
N SER A 170 -40.91 -16.01 -19.51
CA SER A 170 -40.11 -15.87 -18.29
C SER A 170 -40.26 -17.05 -17.32
N ALA A 171 -41.03 -18.08 -17.67
CA ALA A 171 -41.44 -19.19 -16.79
C ALA A 171 -41.99 -18.72 -15.42
N GLY A 172 -42.72 -17.60 -15.41
CA GLY A 172 -43.28 -16.98 -14.22
C GLY A 172 -42.28 -16.31 -13.26
N ARG A 173 -40.97 -16.23 -13.61
CA ARG A 173 -39.93 -15.67 -12.73
C ARG A 173 -39.96 -14.15 -12.63
N ILE A 174 -40.55 -13.45 -13.61
CA ILE A 174 -40.66 -11.99 -13.62
C ILE A 174 -42.10 -11.61 -13.27
N PRO A 175 -42.35 -10.95 -12.12
CA PRO A 175 -43.62 -10.33 -11.85
C PRO A 175 -43.76 -9.05 -12.69
N PHE A 176 -44.96 -8.81 -13.23
CA PHE A 176 -45.26 -7.65 -14.08
C PHE A 176 -46.26 -6.71 -13.41
N PHE A 177 -45.97 -5.42 -13.53
CA PHE A 177 -46.84 -4.28 -13.25
C PHE A 177 -47.04 -3.52 -14.56
N GLY A 178 -48.15 -2.83 -14.76
CA GLY A 178 -48.33 -2.17 -16.04
C GLY A 178 -49.74 -1.73 -16.34
N GLY A 179 -49.87 -1.16 -17.53
CA GLY A 179 -51.11 -0.60 -18.02
C GLY A 179 -51.02 -0.35 -19.53
N SER A 180 -52.17 -0.24 -20.17
CA SER A 180 -52.27 0.07 -21.59
C SER A 180 -52.20 1.58 -21.81
N ALA A 181 -51.49 2.01 -22.86
CA ALA A 181 -51.47 3.40 -23.30
C ALA A 181 -52.89 3.89 -23.63
N ALA A 182 -53.16 5.17 -23.43
CA ALA A 182 -54.48 5.77 -23.61
C ALA A 182 -54.39 7.17 -24.25
N ASP A 183 -55.53 7.76 -24.59
CA ASP A 183 -55.62 8.98 -25.39
C ASP A 183 -56.74 9.93 -24.95
N ASP A 184 -56.80 10.22 -23.65
CA ASP A 184 -57.80 11.14 -23.08
C ASP A 184 -59.25 10.77 -23.44
N TRP A 185 -59.56 9.46 -23.45
CA TRP A 185 -60.88 8.88 -23.77
C TRP A 185 -61.35 8.97 -25.22
N ASN A 186 -60.51 9.41 -26.15
CA ASN A 186 -60.91 9.50 -27.57
C ASN A 186 -61.04 8.12 -28.24
N MET A 187 -60.24 7.14 -27.78
CA MET A 187 -60.09 5.80 -28.34
C MET A 187 -59.69 5.81 -29.84
N GLU A 188 -58.92 6.81 -30.25
CA GLU A 188 -58.43 7.03 -31.61
C GLU A 188 -56.96 6.60 -31.76
N ALA A 189 -56.07 7.13 -30.93
CA ALA A 189 -54.62 6.91 -31.08
C ALA A 189 -53.88 7.04 -29.75
N ASN A 190 -53.18 5.97 -29.35
CA ASN A 190 -52.34 5.93 -28.15
C ASN A 190 -50.91 5.51 -28.51
N PHE A 191 -49.97 5.89 -27.64
CA PHE A 191 -48.54 5.73 -27.90
C PHE A 191 -47.80 5.21 -26.67
N VAL A 192 -46.86 4.31 -26.93
CA VAL A 192 -45.83 3.94 -25.97
C VAL A 192 -44.60 4.81 -26.22
N LEU A 193 -44.03 5.38 -25.16
CA LEU A 193 -42.93 6.33 -25.23
C LEU A 193 -41.61 5.58 -25.02
N HIS A 194 -40.64 5.79 -25.90
CA HIS A 194 -39.34 5.15 -25.84
C HIS A 194 -38.25 6.12 -26.30
N ASN A 195 -37.42 6.52 -25.35
CA ASN A 195 -36.39 7.56 -25.50
C ASN A 195 -37.00 8.87 -26.01
N ILE A 196 -36.66 9.28 -27.23
CA ILE A 196 -37.15 10.50 -27.88
C ILE A 196 -38.31 10.24 -28.85
N GLU A 197 -38.74 8.99 -28.98
CA GLU A 197 -39.77 8.57 -29.94
C GLU A 197 -41.06 8.14 -29.25
N ALA A 198 -42.17 8.36 -29.94
CA ALA A 198 -43.49 7.85 -29.56
C ALA A 198 -43.96 6.83 -30.60
N HIS A 199 -44.38 5.66 -30.14
CA HIS A 199 -44.71 4.53 -30.98
C HIS A 199 -46.18 4.15 -30.84
N ALA A 200 -46.96 4.34 -31.91
CA ALA A 200 -48.31 3.82 -32.03
C ALA A 200 -48.29 2.30 -32.28
N ASP A 201 -49.38 1.61 -31.95
CA ASP A 201 -49.57 0.17 -32.17
C ASP A 201 -48.36 -0.68 -31.73
N SER A 202 -47.83 -0.34 -30.56
CA SER A 202 -46.57 -0.89 -30.04
C SER A 202 -46.72 -1.22 -28.56
N LEU A 203 -45.89 -2.15 -28.08
CA LEU A 203 -45.75 -2.51 -26.68
C LEU A 203 -44.30 -2.27 -26.23
N LEU A 204 -44.12 -1.91 -24.95
CA LEU A 204 -42.81 -1.78 -24.32
C LEU A 204 -42.74 -2.61 -23.05
N VAL A 205 -41.64 -3.33 -22.90
CA VAL A 205 -41.29 -4.10 -21.71
C VAL A 205 -40.06 -3.46 -21.09
N ALA A 206 -40.21 -2.90 -19.89
CA ALA A 206 -39.10 -2.42 -19.08
C ALA A 206 -38.78 -3.45 -18.01
N VAL A 207 -37.55 -3.97 -17.99
CA VAL A 207 -37.08 -4.93 -16.99
C VAL A 207 -36.21 -4.20 -15.97
N PHE A 208 -36.60 -4.29 -14.70
CA PHE A 208 -35.92 -3.68 -13.57
C PHE A 208 -35.14 -4.74 -12.81
N GLU A 209 -33.81 -4.66 -12.87
CA GLU A 209 -32.89 -5.43 -12.04
C GLU A 209 -32.57 -4.61 -10.79
N THR A 210 -32.86 -5.15 -9.61
CA THR A 210 -32.75 -4.38 -8.37
C THR A 210 -32.28 -5.19 -7.16
N SER A 211 -31.50 -4.56 -6.30
CA SER A 211 -31.21 -5.06 -4.94
C SER A 211 -32.12 -4.43 -3.89
N LEU A 212 -33.04 -3.54 -4.29
CA LEU A 212 -34.00 -2.89 -3.41
C LEU A 212 -35.20 -3.79 -3.12
N ARG A 213 -35.87 -3.54 -1.99
CA ARG A 213 -37.20 -4.10 -1.74
C ARG A 213 -38.22 -3.45 -2.67
N PHE A 214 -39.07 -4.27 -3.25
CA PHE A 214 -40.24 -3.80 -3.98
C PHE A 214 -41.43 -4.72 -3.70
N GLY A 215 -42.63 -4.19 -3.86
CA GLY A 215 -43.85 -4.96 -3.69
C GLY A 215 -44.92 -4.53 -4.69
N MET A 216 -45.73 -5.49 -5.11
CA MET A 216 -46.73 -5.31 -6.16
C MET A 216 -48.07 -5.87 -5.72
N SER A 217 -49.14 -5.19 -6.05
CA SER A 217 -50.50 -5.64 -5.77
C SER A 217 -51.49 -5.11 -6.80
N MET A 218 -52.63 -5.79 -6.89
CA MET A 218 -53.77 -5.44 -7.73
C MET A 218 -55.04 -5.63 -6.91
N GLY A 219 -55.98 -4.68 -6.99
CA GLY A 219 -57.28 -4.73 -6.33
C GLY A 219 -58.41 -4.20 -7.22
N HIS A 220 -59.66 -4.49 -6.84
CA HIS A 220 -60.85 -4.08 -7.61
C HIS A 220 -61.95 -3.42 -6.77
N GLY A 221 -62.23 -3.85 -5.53
CA GLY A 221 -63.19 -3.18 -4.65
C GLY A 221 -64.67 -3.28 -5.07
N PHE A 222 -65.02 -4.26 -5.89
CA PHE A 222 -66.41 -4.57 -6.25
C PHE A 222 -66.95 -5.70 -5.37
N SER A 223 -68.25 -5.71 -5.12
CA SER A 223 -68.93 -6.77 -4.38
C SER A 223 -69.73 -7.69 -5.31
N PRO A 224 -69.74 -9.01 -5.11
CA PRO A 224 -70.58 -9.91 -5.90
C PRO A 224 -72.08 -9.71 -5.58
N SER A 225 -72.92 -9.68 -6.61
CA SER A 225 -74.38 -9.74 -6.45
C SER A 225 -74.90 -11.18 -6.35
N ASP A 226 -76.20 -11.34 -6.17
CA ASP A 226 -76.91 -12.63 -6.24
C ASP A 226 -77.12 -13.12 -7.69
N LYS A 227 -76.82 -12.28 -8.69
CA LYS A 227 -77.05 -12.57 -10.11
C LYS A 227 -75.86 -13.29 -10.71
N ARG A 228 -76.00 -14.61 -10.86
CA ARG A 228 -74.97 -15.52 -11.37
C ARG A 228 -75.52 -16.44 -12.44
N ALA A 229 -74.64 -16.88 -13.34
CA ALA A 229 -74.90 -17.88 -14.37
C ALA A 229 -73.64 -18.67 -14.69
N VAL A 230 -73.78 -19.90 -15.21
CA VAL A 230 -72.66 -20.74 -15.62
C VAL A 230 -72.45 -20.62 -17.13
N ALA A 231 -71.21 -20.40 -17.55
CA ALA A 231 -70.83 -20.39 -18.96
C ALA A 231 -70.83 -21.81 -19.54
N THR A 232 -71.96 -22.27 -20.08
CA THR A 232 -72.13 -23.66 -20.54
C THR A 232 -71.57 -23.91 -21.93
N LYS A 233 -71.30 -22.85 -22.72
CA LYS A 233 -70.69 -22.98 -24.04
C LYS A 233 -69.89 -21.74 -24.40
N VAL A 234 -68.59 -21.91 -24.64
CA VAL A 234 -67.70 -20.78 -24.92
C VAL A 234 -66.91 -21.00 -26.22
N LYS A 235 -66.72 -19.92 -26.98
CA LYS A 235 -65.85 -19.88 -28.16
C LYS A 235 -64.86 -18.71 -28.04
N GLY A 236 -63.62 -19.02 -27.65
CA GLY A 236 -62.59 -18.01 -27.43
C GLY A 236 -62.98 -17.05 -26.31
N HIS A 237 -63.22 -15.78 -26.61
CA HIS A 237 -63.69 -14.79 -25.63
C HIS A 237 -65.20 -14.54 -25.72
N THR A 238 -65.95 -15.35 -26.48
CA THR A 238 -67.40 -15.21 -26.61
C THR A 238 -68.09 -16.33 -25.85
N ILE A 239 -68.91 -15.99 -24.85
CA ILE A 239 -69.82 -16.95 -24.22
C ILE A 239 -71.07 -17.03 -25.10
N LEU A 240 -71.38 -18.21 -25.61
CA LEU A 240 -72.53 -18.44 -26.49
C LEU A 240 -73.78 -18.82 -25.69
N GLU A 241 -73.59 -19.62 -24.63
CA GLU A 241 -74.68 -20.08 -23.76
C GLU A 241 -74.33 -19.84 -22.28
N LEU A 242 -75.31 -19.32 -21.54
CA LEU A 242 -75.30 -19.17 -20.08
C LEU A 242 -76.46 -19.99 -19.50
N ASP A 243 -76.17 -20.91 -18.59
CA ASP A 243 -77.15 -21.86 -18.02
C ASP A 243 -77.98 -22.59 -19.09
N GLY A 244 -77.37 -22.92 -20.24
CA GLY A 244 -78.05 -23.55 -21.37
C GLY A 244 -78.98 -22.63 -22.18
N CYS A 245 -79.09 -21.35 -21.81
CA CYS A 245 -79.82 -20.33 -22.55
C CYS A 245 -78.87 -19.50 -23.43
N ARG A 246 -79.40 -18.85 -24.47
CA ARG A 246 -78.65 -17.88 -25.29
C ARG A 246 -78.04 -16.81 -24.38
N ALA A 247 -76.72 -16.62 -24.44
CA ALA A 247 -76.01 -15.80 -23.47
C ALA A 247 -76.47 -14.34 -23.44
N ALA A 248 -76.77 -13.73 -24.60
CA ALA A 248 -77.25 -12.34 -24.65
C ALA A 248 -78.56 -12.14 -23.88
N ASP A 249 -79.51 -13.08 -24.00
CA ASP A 249 -80.83 -12.97 -23.37
C ASP A 249 -80.72 -13.07 -21.85
N LEU A 250 -79.98 -14.06 -21.34
CA LEU A 250 -79.79 -14.24 -19.91
C LEU A 250 -78.93 -13.12 -19.32
N TYR A 251 -77.90 -12.67 -20.02
CA TYR A 251 -77.04 -11.57 -19.56
C TYR A 251 -77.81 -10.24 -19.47
N ALA A 252 -78.62 -9.91 -20.48
CA ALA A 252 -79.47 -8.72 -20.43
C ALA A 252 -80.44 -8.78 -19.23
N LYS A 253 -81.05 -9.95 -18.99
CA LYS A 253 -81.93 -10.19 -17.83
C LYS A 253 -81.19 -10.02 -16.50
N MET A 254 -79.96 -10.53 -16.38
CA MET A 254 -79.10 -10.34 -15.20
C MET A 254 -78.79 -8.85 -14.96
N LEU A 255 -78.70 -8.04 -16.01
CA LEU A 255 -78.54 -6.59 -15.89
C LEU A 255 -79.86 -5.83 -15.67
N GLU A 256 -80.99 -6.53 -15.50
CA GLU A 256 -82.34 -5.91 -15.42
C GLU A 256 -82.69 -5.07 -16.66
N SER A 257 -82.26 -5.55 -17.83
CA SER A 257 -82.49 -4.92 -19.12
C SER A 257 -82.95 -5.94 -20.16
N ASP A 258 -83.09 -5.51 -21.41
CA ASP A 258 -83.37 -6.37 -22.55
C ASP A 258 -82.25 -6.25 -23.61
N VAL A 259 -82.23 -7.19 -24.56
CA VAL A 259 -81.17 -7.26 -25.58
C VAL A 259 -81.20 -6.05 -26.51
N ASP A 260 -82.38 -5.53 -26.84
CA ASP A 260 -82.52 -4.40 -27.75
C ASP A 260 -82.02 -3.08 -27.12
N GLY A 261 -82.26 -2.88 -25.82
CA GLY A 261 -81.82 -1.72 -25.05
C GLY A 261 -80.30 -1.65 -24.84
N LEU A 262 -79.62 -2.79 -24.91
CA LEU A 262 -78.17 -2.93 -24.80
C LEU A 262 -77.48 -3.21 -26.14
N ARG A 263 -78.24 -3.38 -27.23
CA ARG A 263 -77.68 -3.63 -28.57
C ARG A 263 -76.79 -2.46 -29.01
N ASP A 264 -75.68 -2.78 -29.65
CA ASP A 264 -74.66 -1.84 -30.17
C ASP A 264 -74.04 -0.90 -29.11
N LYS A 265 -74.31 -1.14 -27.82
CA LYS A 265 -73.70 -0.43 -26.70
C LYS A 265 -72.65 -1.29 -26.03
N HIS A 266 -71.60 -0.66 -25.50
CA HIS A 266 -70.66 -1.39 -24.67
C HIS A 266 -71.33 -1.76 -23.34
N LEU A 267 -71.44 -3.06 -23.07
CA LEU A 267 -72.27 -3.60 -21.98
C LEU A 267 -71.81 -3.10 -20.61
N THR A 268 -70.53 -3.30 -20.25
CA THR A 268 -70.01 -2.87 -18.93
C THR A 268 -69.99 -1.34 -18.77
N LEU A 269 -69.64 -0.56 -19.80
CA LEU A 269 -69.69 0.90 -19.72
C LEU A 269 -71.12 1.43 -19.55
N THR A 270 -72.09 0.78 -20.20
CA THR A 270 -73.50 1.18 -20.10
C THR A 270 -74.11 0.78 -18.75
N SER A 271 -73.77 -0.40 -18.23
CA SER A 271 -74.32 -0.90 -16.97
C SER A 271 -73.57 -0.40 -15.74
N SER A 272 -72.31 0.01 -15.88
CA SER A 272 -71.35 0.25 -14.78
C SER A 272 -71.24 -0.94 -13.82
N ARG A 273 -71.54 -2.15 -14.31
CA ARG A 273 -71.55 -3.42 -13.57
C ARG A 273 -70.70 -4.43 -14.32
N PRO A 274 -69.46 -4.70 -13.90
CA PRO A 274 -68.64 -5.71 -14.55
C PRO A 274 -69.04 -7.12 -14.10
N VAL A 275 -68.33 -8.10 -14.64
CA VAL A 275 -68.56 -9.51 -14.34
C VAL A 275 -67.39 -10.04 -13.53
N GLY A 276 -67.68 -10.70 -12.42
CA GLY A 276 -66.71 -11.40 -11.59
C GLY A 276 -66.75 -12.89 -11.85
N MET A 277 -65.58 -13.51 -11.81
CA MET A 277 -65.42 -14.96 -11.84
C MET A 277 -64.65 -15.39 -10.59
N PRO A 278 -65.21 -16.23 -9.71
CA PRO A 278 -64.50 -16.70 -8.53
C PRO A 278 -63.35 -17.63 -8.92
N ASP A 279 -62.22 -17.50 -8.24
CA ASP A 279 -61.12 -18.44 -8.29
C ASP A 279 -61.29 -19.58 -7.27
N MET A 280 -60.29 -20.45 -7.14
CA MET A 280 -60.32 -21.59 -6.21
C MET A 280 -60.35 -21.18 -4.73
N LEU A 281 -60.12 -19.92 -4.41
CA LEU A 281 -60.13 -19.34 -3.07
C LEU A 281 -61.36 -18.45 -2.84
N ASP A 282 -62.38 -18.55 -3.70
CA ASP A 282 -63.58 -17.70 -3.71
C ASP A 282 -63.28 -16.20 -3.88
N GLN A 283 -62.12 -15.84 -4.44
CA GLN A 283 -61.80 -14.47 -4.80
C GLN A 283 -62.26 -14.14 -6.22
N TYR A 284 -62.81 -12.94 -6.43
CA TYR A 284 -63.37 -12.58 -7.71
C TYR A 284 -62.36 -11.90 -8.63
N HIS A 285 -62.13 -12.51 -9.80
CA HIS A 285 -61.47 -11.86 -10.92
C HIS A 285 -62.48 -11.08 -11.75
N ILE A 286 -62.24 -9.78 -11.90
CA ILE A 286 -63.07 -8.91 -12.73
C ILE A 286 -62.73 -9.08 -14.21
N ASN A 287 -63.77 -9.33 -15.01
CA ASN A 287 -63.76 -9.41 -16.46
C ASN A 287 -64.82 -8.45 -17.03
N VAL A 288 -64.54 -7.93 -18.23
CA VAL A 288 -65.36 -6.91 -18.88
C VAL A 288 -66.14 -7.52 -20.02
N ALA A 289 -67.46 -7.33 -19.99
CA ALA A 289 -68.35 -7.67 -21.09
C ALA A 289 -68.42 -6.48 -22.05
N SER A 290 -68.04 -6.71 -23.30
CA SER A 290 -67.92 -5.68 -24.32
C SER A 290 -69.23 -5.50 -25.09
N PHE A 291 -69.62 -6.46 -25.93
CA PHE A 291 -70.78 -6.33 -26.80
C PHE A 291 -71.51 -7.66 -26.99
N PHE A 292 -72.78 -7.60 -27.39
CA PHE A 292 -73.45 -8.77 -27.93
C PHE A 292 -72.95 -9.08 -29.33
N THR A 293 -72.74 -10.37 -29.61
CA THR A 293 -72.34 -10.85 -30.92
C THR A 293 -73.57 -11.13 -31.80
N PRO A 294 -73.43 -11.12 -33.14
CA PRO A 294 -74.54 -11.42 -34.05
C PRO A 294 -75.18 -12.81 -33.81
N GLU A 295 -74.37 -13.78 -33.39
CA GLU A 295 -74.79 -15.13 -33.02
C GLU A 295 -75.49 -15.21 -31.66
N GLY A 296 -75.63 -14.11 -30.94
CA GLY A 296 -76.33 -14.06 -29.65
C GLY A 296 -75.49 -14.38 -28.42
N GLY A 297 -74.18 -14.46 -28.58
CA GLY A 297 -73.24 -14.57 -27.48
C GLY A 297 -72.86 -13.21 -26.87
N VAL A 298 -72.17 -13.25 -25.73
CA VAL A 298 -71.59 -12.08 -25.05
C VAL A 298 -70.07 -12.12 -25.23
N ARG A 299 -69.50 -11.06 -25.81
CA ARG A 299 -68.05 -10.91 -25.98
C ARG A 299 -67.42 -10.37 -24.70
N PHE A 300 -66.39 -11.04 -24.20
CA PHE A 300 -65.58 -10.61 -23.07
C PHE A 300 -64.20 -10.15 -23.51
N SER A 301 -63.58 -9.29 -22.68
CA SER A 301 -62.20 -8.86 -22.88
C SER A 301 -61.22 -10.01 -22.65
N GLN A 302 -61.47 -10.86 -21.65
CA GLN A 302 -60.66 -12.04 -21.37
C GLN A 302 -61.46 -13.33 -21.64
N PRO A 303 -60.80 -14.43 -22.06
CA PRO A 303 -61.46 -15.72 -22.19
C PRO A 303 -62.08 -16.16 -20.86
N VAL A 304 -63.32 -16.64 -20.92
CA VAL A 304 -64.01 -17.24 -19.77
C VAL A 304 -64.02 -18.75 -19.99
N PRO A 305 -63.42 -19.58 -19.13
CA PRO A 305 -63.47 -21.03 -19.32
C PRO A 305 -64.91 -21.56 -19.32
N GLU A 306 -65.14 -22.62 -20.10
CA GLU A 306 -66.42 -23.33 -20.06
C GLU A 306 -66.61 -23.98 -18.68
N ASN A 307 -67.85 -23.97 -18.19
CA ASN A 307 -68.25 -24.35 -16.83
C ASN A 307 -67.80 -23.39 -15.72
N SER A 308 -67.28 -22.21 -16.04
CA SER A 308 -67.04 -21.17 -15.04
C SER A 308 -68.33 -20.43 -14.67
N THR A 309 -68.50 -20.14 -13.38
CA THR A 309 -69.56 -19.26 -12.88
C THR A 309 -69.17 -17.80 -13.13
N ILE A 310 -70.08 -17.06 -13.74
CA ILE A 310 -70.00 -15.61 -13.86
C ILE A 310 -71.02 -14.95 -12.91
N THR A 311 -70.63 -13.84 -12.30
CA THR A 311 -71.45 -13.09 -11.34
C THR A 311 -71.45 -11.61 -11.71
N ILE A 312 -72.62 -10.94 -11.72
CA ILE A 312 -72.65 -9.48 -11.86
C ILE A 312 -72.08 -8.85 -10.59
N MET A 313 -71.17 -7.90 -10.76
CA MET A 313 -70.52 -7.23 -9.64
C MET A 313 -71.10 -5.82 -9.47
N GLU A 314 -71.21 -5.40 -8.22
CA GLU A 314 -71.69 -4.08 -7.83
C GLU A 314 -70.55 -3.18 -7.39
N ALA A 315 -70.59 -1.94 -7.87
CA ALA A 315 -69.69 -0.89 -7.43
C ALA A 315 -70.29 -0.13 -6.24
N ARG A 316 -69.51 -0.01 -5.16
CA ARG A 316 -69.79 0.92 -4.06
C ARG A 316 -68.62 1.89 -3.95
N PRO A 317 -68.82 3.21 -4.11
CA PRO A 317 -67.72 4.18 -4.15
C PRO A 317 -66.74 4.06 -2.97
N GLU A 318 -67.25 3.86 -1.75
CA GLU A 318 -66.42 3.71 -0.55
C GLU A 318 -65.52 2.48 -0.60
N GLN A 319 -66.04 1.36 -1.12
CA GLN A 319 -65.27 0.11 -1.27
C GLN A 319 -64.23 0.22 -2.39
N LEU A 320 -64.55 0.93 -3.47
CA LEU A 320 -63.58 1.20 -4.54
C LEU A 320 -62.41 2.04 -4.01
N ILE A 321 -62.71 3.11 -3.26
CA ILE A 321 -61.70 3.99 -2.65
C ILE A 321 -60.85 3.23 -1.62
N GLU A 322 -61.47 2.46 -0.73
CA GLU A 322 -60.72 1.68 0.26
C GLU A 322 -59.88 0.59 -0.43
N ALA A 323 -60.36 -0.02 -1.52
CA ALA A 323 -59.57 -1.00 -2.27
C ALA A 323 -58.30 -0.39 -2.88
N ALA A 324 -58.31 0.89 -3.26
CA ALA A 324 -57.10 1.58 -3.72
C ALA A 324 -56.06 1.71 -2.61
N ARG A 325 -56.50 2.11 -1.41
CA ARG A 325 -55.66 2.16 -0.21
C ARG A 325 -55.12 0.78 0.17
N GLU A 326 -55.97 -0.24 0.17
CA GLU A 326 -55.61 -1.61 0.52
C GLU A 326 -54.65 -2.22 -0.50
N THR A 327 -54.78 -1.89 -1.78
CA THR A 327 -53.84 -2.32 -2.83
C THR A 327 -52.42 -1.83 -2.53
N VAL A 328 -52.25 -0.57 -2.13
CA VAL A 328 -50.92 -0.04 -1.74
C VAL A 328 -50.43 -0.66 -0.43
N ARG A 329 -51.32 -0.87 0.56
CA ARG A 329 -50.98 -1.58 1.80
C ARG A 329 -50.48 -2.99 1.52
N ASN A 330 -51.16 -3.73 0.64
CA ASN A 330 -50.77 -5.08 0.24
C ASN A 330 -49.43 -5.10 -0.51
N ALA A 331 -49.17 -4.10 -1.35
CA ALA A 331 -47.86 -3.94 -1.98
C ALA A 331 -46.74 -3.76 -0.93
N LEU A 332 -46.94 -2.90 0.07
CA LEU A 332 -45.99 -2.72 1.18
C LEU A 332 -45.74 -4.03 1.95
N LEU A 333 -46.81 -4.74 2.31
CA LEU A 333 -46.73 -6.00 3.06
C LEU A 333 -46.00 -7.09 2.28
N ARG A 334 -46.35 -7.29 1.01
CA ARG A 334 -45.70 -8.29 0.13
C ARG A 334 -44.23 -7.97 -0.11
N GLY A 335 -43.90 -6.70 -0.29
CA GLY A 335 -42.51 -6.25 -0.41
C GLY A 335 -41.75 -6.19 0.92
N GLN A 336 -42.45 -6.38 2.05
CA GLN A 336 -41.93 -6.17 3.40
C GLN A 336 -41.19 -4.82 3.53
N ILE A 337 -41.80 -3.76 3.01
CA ILE A 337 -41.20 -2.42 2.91
C ILE A 337 -41.58 -1.61 4.15
N GLN A 338 -40.59 -1.15 4.90
CA GLN A 338 -40.81 -0.27 6.06
C GLN A 338 -40.54 1.20 5.70
N ARG A 339 -39.62 1.44 4.77
CA ARG A 339 -39.29 2.78 4.27
C ARG A 339 -39.61 2.89 2.78
N PRO A 340 -40.87 3.14 2.40
CA PRO A 340 -41.22 3.38 1.01
C PRO A 340 -40.54 4.65 0.47
N ALA A 341 -40.10 4.61 -0.79
CA ALA A 341 -39.50 5.74 -1.50
C ALA A 341 -40.45 6.34 -2.55
N VAL A 342 -41.25 5.49 -3.20
CA VAL A 342 -42.27 5.89 -4.19
C VAL A 342 -43.33 4.81 -4.32
N ALA A 343 -44.58 5.22 -4.58
CA ALA A 343 -45.64 4.33 -5.03
C ALA A 343 -46.06 4.70 -6.45
N LEU A 344 -45.86 3.78 -7.39
CA LEU A 344 -46.40 3.84 -8.74
C LEU A 344 -47.79 3.22 -8.75
N VAL A 345 -48.79 3.97 -9.16
CA VAL A 345 -50.20 3.57 -9.13
C VAL A 345 -50.82 3.76 -10.50
N PHE A 346 -51.27 2.65 -11.10
CA PHE A 346 -52.07 2.70 -12.33
C PHE A 346 -53.50 2.28 -12.00
N SER A 347 -54.42 3.24 -12.14
CA SER A 347 -55.84 3.05 -11.85
C SER A 347 -56.62 3.03 -13.16
N CYS A 348 -57.59 2.13 -13.28
CA CYS A 348 -58.40 2.06 -14.49
C CYS A 348 -59.20 3.35 -14.69
N ALA A 349 -59.17 3.90 -15.91
CA ALA A 349 -59.99 5.05 -16.29
C ALA A 349 -61.49 4.76 -16.06
N LEU A 350 -61.93 3.51 -16.19
CA LEU A 350 -63.32 3.12 -15.91
C LEU A 350 -63.71 3.30 -14.44
N ARG A 351 -62.78 3.15 -13.50
CA ARG A 351 -63.04 3.44 -12.07
C ARG A 351 -63.30 4.93 -11.87
N ARG A 352 -62.55 5.78 -12.57
CA ARG A 352 -62.78 7.23 -12.59
C ARG A 352 -64.17 7.56 -13.15
N HIS A 353 -64.64 6.83 -14.17
CA HIS A 353 -66.01 6.98 -14.68
C HIS A 353 -67.08 6.60 -13.64
N ILE A 354 -66.88 5.52 -12.89
CA ILE A 354 -67.80 5.08 -11.82
C ILE A 354 -67.80 6.07 -10.65
N LEU A 355 -66.63 6.54 -10.22
CA LEU A 355 -66.48 7.44 -9.06
C LEU A 355 -66.88 8.89 -9.37
N ARG A 356 -66.84 9.32 -10.63
CA ARG A 356 -67.18 10.68 -11.09
C ARG A 356 -66.42 11.74 -10.28
N GLU A 357 -67.14 12.64 -9.60
CA GLU A 357 -66.58 13.73 -8.78
C GLU A 357 -65.71 13.21 -7.62
N ARG A 358 -65.94 11.98 -7.16
CA ARG A 358 -65.19 11.35 -6.07
C ARG A 358 -63.91 10.65 -6.52
N SER A 359 -63.54 10.73 -7.80
CA SER A 359 -62.34 10.08 -8.34
C SER A 359 -61.03 10.57 -7.71
N SER A 360 -60.99 11.81 -7.22
CA SER A 360 -59.84 12.37 -6.49
C SER A 360 -59.70 11.80 -5.06
N GLU A 361 -60.78 11.27 -4.48
CA GLU A 361 -60.75 10.62 -3.17
C GLU A 361 -59.93 9.32 -3.21
N GLU A 362 -59.86 8.64 -4.37
CA GLU A 362 -59.09 7.41 -4.54
C GLU A 362 -57.59 7.63 -4.27
N ILE A 363 -57.00 8.67 -4.89
CA ILE A 363 -55.59 9.02 -4.67
C ILE A 363 -55.37 9.64 -3.29
N SER A 364 -56.35 10.40 -2.79
CA SER A 364 -56.30 10.97 -1.44
C SER A 364 -56.28 9.89 -0.35
N ALA A 365 -57.03 8.81 -0.52
CA ALA A 365 -57.02 7.66 0.38
C ALA A 365 -55.65 6.97 0.41
N ILE A 366 -54.99 6.83 -0.74
CA ILE A 366 -53.61 6.32 -0.81
C ILE A 366 -52.64 7.27 -0.11
N ARG A 367 -52.74 8.59 -0.35
CA ARG A 367 -51.91 9.59 0.33
C ARG A 367 -52.10 9.60 1.84
N SER A 368 -53.29 9.28 2.34
CA SER A 368 -53.52 9.15 3.79
C SER A 368 -52.69 8.02 4.42
N LEU A 369 -52.38 6.97 3.64
CA LEU A 369 -51.52 5.87 4.06
C LEU A 369 -50.03 6.24 3.95
N LEU A 370 -49.67 7.06 2.97
CA LEU A 370 -48.30 7.47 2.66
C LEU A 370 -48.18 8.99 2.47
N PRO A 371 -48.21 9.81 3.55
CA PRO A 371 -48.36 11.27 3.43
C PRO A 371 -47.19 11.98 2.73
N GLU A 372 -45.96 11.51 3.00
CA GLU A 372 -44.70 12.11 2.55
C GLU A 372 -44.10 11.42 1.31
N ILE A 373 -44.73 10.35 0.83
CA ILE A 373 -44.20 9.54 -0.28
C ILE A 373 -44.91 9.94 -1.57
N PRO A 374 -44.18 10.17 -2.66
CA PRO A 374 -44.79 10.50 -3.94
C PRO A 374 -45.66 9.35 -4.45
N ILE A 375 -46.90 9.69 -4.81
CA ILE A 375 -47.85 8.80 -5.48
C ILE A 375 -47.91 9.22 -6.95
N LEU A 376 -47.32 8.42 -7.83
CA LEU A 376 -47.10 8.77 -9.24
C LEU A 376 -47.72 7.71 -10.14
N GLY A 377 -48.09 8.06 -11.37
CA GLY A 377 -48.62 7.10 -12.33
C GLY A 377 -49.60 7.75 -13.28
N PHE A 378 -50.62 7.00 -13.69
CA PHE A 378 -51.64 7.49 -14.61
C PHE A 378 -52.91 6.64 -14.58
N TYR A 379 -53.96 7.19 -15.16
CA TYR A 379 -55.21 6.48 -15.45
C TYR A 379 -55.07 5.72 -16.77
N SER A 380 -55.21 4.41 -16.68
CA SER A 380 -54.91 3.44 -17.75
C SER A 380 -56.15 2.65 -18.16
N PHE A 381 -55.98 1.77 -19.13
CA PHE A 381 -56.84 0.60 -19.33
C PHE A 381 -56.02 -0.68 -19.16
N GLY A 382 -56.67 -1.83 -18.97
CA GLY A 382 -56.01 -3.14 -18.96
C GLY A 382 -54.85 -3.23 -17.97
N GLU A 383 -55.12 -2.94 -16.69
CA GLU A 383 -54.10 -2.90 -15.65
C GLU A 383 -53.46 -4.27 -15.46
N GLN A 384 -52.15 -4.28 -15.24
CA GLN A 384 -51.37 -5.48 -14.99
C GLN A 384 -50.69 -5.38 -13.63
N GLY A 385 -50.72 -6.46 -12.86
CA GLY A 385 -50.23 -6.44 -11.49
C GLY A 385 -50.35 -7.81 -10.83
N VAL A 386 -49.88 -7.90 -9.59
CA VAL A 386 -49.83 -9.17 -8.86
C VAL A 386 -51.12 -9.37 -8.06
N ASN A 387 -51.85 -10.44 -8.36
CA ASN A 387 -53.06 -10.82 -7.61
C ASN A 387 -52.71 -11.42 -6.23
N ASP A 388 -53.72 -11.84 -5.48
CA ASP A 388 -53.53 -12.40 -4.13
C ASP A 388 -52.86 -13.77 -4.12
N ALA A 389 -52.94 -14.51 -5.23
CA ALA A 389 -52.16 -15.74 -5.44
C ALA A 389 -50.67 -15.46 -5.73
N GLY A 390 -50.23 -14.21 -5.76
CA GLY A 390 -48.83 -13.85 -6.05
C GLY A 390 -48.45 -13.95 -7.52
N VAL A 391 -49.42 -14.06 -8.43
CA VAL A 391 -49.20 -14.22 -9.87
C VAL A 391 -49.56 -12.93 -10.61
N SER A 392 -48.78 -12.60 -11.65
CA SER A 392 -49.13 -11.49 -12.53
C SER A 392 -50.42 -11.79 -13.28
N GLY A 393 -51.38 -10.88 -13.18
CA GLY A 393 -52.66 -10.93 -13.84
C GLY A 393 -52.95 -9.63 -14.57
N HIS A 394 -53.89 -9.70 -15.49
CA HIS A 394 -54.44 -8.57 -16.20
C HIS A 394 -55.90 -8.38 -15.77
N GLY A 395 -56.36 -7.14 -15.66
CA GLY A 395 -57.77 -6.85 -15.37
C GLY A 395 -58.12 -5.42 -15.73
N ASN A 396 -59.36 -5.23 -16.14
CA ASN A 396 -59.95 -3.91 -16.31
C ASN A 396 -60.74 -3.54 -15.05
N GLU A 397 -60.99 -2.25 -14.86
CA GLU A 397 -61.66 -1.69 -13.68
C GLU A 397 -60.91 -1.94 -12.36
N LYS A 398 -59.62 -2.26 -12.46
CA LYS A 398 -58.75 -2.54 -11.34
C LYS A 398 -57.84 -1.36 -11.07
N ILE A 399 -57.20 -1.40 -9.90
CA ILE A 399 -56.10 -0.53 -9.55
C ILE A 399 -54.91 -1.42 -9.22
N THR A 400 -53.73 -0.98 -9.65
CA THR A 400 -52.46 -1.69 -9.41
C THR A 400 -51.48 -0.75 -8.76
N ALA A 401 -50.65 -1.29 -7.88
CA ALA A 401 -49.61 -0.55 -7.19
C ALA A 401 -48.29 -1.30 -7.25
N LEU A 402 -47.22 -0.57 -7.51
CA LEU A 402 -45.83 -0.97 -7.34
C LEU A 402 -45.18 0.01 -6.36
N VAL A 403 -44.68 -0.50 -5.23
CA VAL A 403 -43.97 0.31 -4.24
C VAL A 403 -42.50 -0.07 -4.23
N LEU A 404 -41.62 0.91 -4.34
CA LEU A 404 -40.17 0.73 -4.18
C LEU A 404 -39.75 1.23 -2.80
N GLY A 405 -38.92 0.47 -2.10
CA GLY A 405 -38.38 0.81 -0.79
C GLY A 405 -36.97 1.43 -0.86
N ASP A 406 -36.66 2.29 0.12
CA ASP A 406 -35.31 2.81 0.40
C ASP A 406 -34.45 1.82 1.21
N GLU A 407 -34.60 0.54 0.91
CA GLU A 407 -34.07 -0.57 1.70
C GLU A 407 -33.59 -1.69 0.77
N LEU A 408 -32.48 -2.34 1.14
CA LEU A 408 -32.00 -3.50 0.42
C LEU A 408 -32.86 -4.73 0.73
N SER A 409 -32.94 -5.64 -0.23
CA SER A 409 -33.53 -6.96 -0.03
C SER A 409 -32.66 -7.77 0.92
N THR A 410 -33.24 -8.71 1.66
CA THR A 410 -32.49 -9.62 2.53
C THR A 410 -31.39 -10.36 1.76
N GLY A 411 -31.67 -10.76 0.51
CA GLY A 411 -30.68 -11.40 -0.35
C GLY A 411 -29.49 -10.49 -0.65
N ALA A 412 -29.73 -9.20 -0.92
CA ALA A 412 -28.69 -8.21 -1.17
C ALA A 412 -27.83 -7.94 0.07
N GLU A 413 -28.44 -7.84 1.24
CA GLU A 413 -27.73 -7.67 2.51
C GLU A 413 -26.77 -8.84 2.78
N VAL A 414 -27.26 -10.07 2.61
CA VAL A 414 -26.44 -11.29 2.75
C VAL A 414 -25.31 -11.33 1.72
N ALA A 415 -25.59 -10.98 0.47
CA ALA A 415 -24.56 -10.94 -0.58
C ALA A 415 -23.46 -9.91 -0.28
N LEU A 416 -23.83 -8.73 0.23
CA LEU A 416 -22.89 -7.68 0.62
C LEU A 416 -22.01 -8.11 1.80
N GLU A 417 -22.61 -8.71 2.82
CA GLU A 417 -21.84 -9.20 3.98
C GLU A 417 -20.90 -10.34 3.58
N ASN A 418 -21.34 -11.27 2.72
CA ASN A 418 -20.47 -12.32 2.18
C ASN A 418 -19.28 -11.74 1.39
N GLN A 419 -19.49 -10.69 0.59
CA GLN A 419 -18.38 -10.01 -0.10
C GLN A 419 -17.41 -9.35 0.89
N ARG A 420 -17.93 -8.73 1.94
CA ARG A 420 -17.12 -8.13 3.00
C ARG A 420 -16.27 -9.17 3.72
N LEU A 421 -16.86 -10.30 4.11
CA LEU A 421 -16.17 -11.41 4.77
C LEU A 421 -15.07 -11.98 3.87
N LEU A 422 -15.34 -12.20 2.58
CA LEU A 422 -14.33 -12.67 1.62
C LEU A 422 -13.17 -11.67 1.45
N ARG A 423 -13.46 -10.36 1.46
CA ARG A 423 -12.42 -9.34 1.41
C ARG A 423 -11.54 -9.36 2.65
N LEU A 424 -12.15 -9.41 3.84
CA LEU A 424 -11.43 -9.51 5.11
C LEU A 424 -10.57 -10.78 5.17
N GLN A 425 -11.10 -11.90 4.69
CA GLN A 425 -10.35 -13.15 4.59
C GLN A 425 -9.12 -12.99 3.68
N ARG A 426 -9.28 -12.41 2.48
CA ARG A 426 -8.16 -12.16 1.56
C ARG A 426 -7.12 -11.19 2.14
N GLU A 427 -7.57 -10.15 2.85
CA GLU A 427 -6.67 -9.21 3.53
C GLU A 427 -5.89 -9.90 4.67
N ALA A 428 -6.55 -10.78 5.44
CA ALA A 428 -5.91 -11.59 6.47
C ALA A 428 -4.90 -12.59 5.87
N GLU A 429 -5.27 -13.31 4.81
CA GLU A 429 -4.38 -14.22 4.07
C GLU A 429 -3.17 -13.48 3.50
N LYS A 430 -3.37 -12.28 2.92
CA LYS A 430 -2.27 -11.44 2.41
C LYS A 430 -1.35 -10.98 3.54
N LYS A 431 -1.90 -10.59 4.70
CA LYS A 431 -1.11 -10.21 5.88
C LYS A 431 -0.29 -11.40 6.40
N LEU A 432 -0.88 -12.58 6.48
CA LEU A 432 -0.19 -13.81 6.90
C LEU A 432 0.94 -14.16 5.94
N ARG A 433 0.68 -14.14 4.62
CA ARG A 433 1.71 -14.37 3.59
C ARG A 433 2.84 -13.34 3.65
N PHE A 434 2.50 -12.07 3.87
CA PHE A 434 3.51 -11.02 4.02
C PHE A 434 4.41 -11.26 5.25
N GLN A 435 3.83 -11.65 6.39
CA GLN A 435 4.60 -12.00 7.59
C GLN A 435 5.51 -13.22 7.38
N ALA A 436 5.03 -14.27 6.70
CA ALA A 436 5.86 -15.42 6.34
C ALA A 436 7.02 -15.02 5.42
N ASN A 437 6.75 -14.21 4.39
CA ASN A 437 7.79 -13.73 3.46
C ASN A 437 8.87 -12.87 4.16
N ILE A 438 8.52 -12.11 5.20
CA ILE A 438 9.53 -11.37 5.98
C ILE A 438 10.52 -12.36 6.58
N LEU A 439 10.03 -13.42 7.24
CA LEU A 439 10.89 -14.41 7.90
C LEU A 439 11.72 -15.22 6.90
N ASP A 440 11.18 -15.50 5.72
CA ASP A 440 11.89 -16.20 4.64
C ASP A 440 13.00 -15.34 4.01
N ALA A 441 12.87 -14.01 4.03
CA ALA A 441 13.87 -13.09 3.51
C ALA A 441 15.00 -12.75 4.48
N VAL A 442 14.88 -13.14 5.77
CA VAL A 442 15.94 -12.93 6.76
C VAL A 442 17.15 -13.80 6.41
N GLN A 443 18.32 -13.18 6.24
CA GLN A 443 19.58 -13.88 5.94
C GLN A 443 20.19 -14.56 7.16
N ASP A 444 19.82 -14.14 8.36
CA ASP A 444 20.18 -14.83 9.59
C ASP A 444 19.32 -16.09 9.78
N THR A 445 19.86 -17.05 10.53
CA THR A 445 19.09 -18.22 10.96
C THR A 445 18.08 -17.77 12.02
N VAL A 446 16.79 -18.03 11.80
CA VAL A 446 15.72 -17.77 12.78
C VAL A 446 15.09 -19.10 13.17
N LEU A 447 15.03 -19.36 14.47
CA LEU A 447 14.44 -20.55 15.07
C LEU A 447 13.41 -20.13 16.13
N ILE A 448 12.26 -20.79 16.16
CA ILE A 448 11.32 -20.71 17.28
C ILE A 448 11.50 -21.98 18.10
N ILE A 449 11.87 -21.83 19.36
CA ILE A 449 12.19 -22.93 20.28
C ILE A 449 11.18 -22.90 21.43
N SER A 450 10.58 -24.04 21.74
CA SER A 450 9.64 -24.20 22.85
C SER A 450 10.34 -24.21 24.21
N SER A 451 9.56 -24.12 25.28
CA SER A 451 10.03 -24.32 26.67
C SER A 451 10.72 -25.66 26.92
N GLU A 452 10.44 -26.69 26.11
CA GLU A 452 11.09 -28.00 26.15
C GLU A 452 12.39 -28.06 25.34
N MET A 453 12.91 -26.91 24.89
CA MET A 453 14.10 -26.80 24.03
C MET A 453 13.94 -27.43 22.64
N LYS A 454 12.71 -27.71 22.19
CA LYS A 454 12.44 -28.27 20.85
C LYS A 454 12.19 -27.16 19.84
N THR A 455 12.69 -27.31 18.62
CA THR A 455 12.38 -26.38 17.54
C THR A 455 10.92 -26.57 17.11
N LEU A 456 10.13 -25.50 17.11
CA LEU A 456 8.77 -25.50 16.56
C LEU A 456 8.74 -25.06 15.10
N TRP A 457 9.64 -24.16 14.72
CA TRP A 457 9.73 -23.60 13.38
C TRP A 457 11.14 -23.06 13.12
N GLY A 458 11.58 -23.11 11.86
CA GLY A 458 12.83 -22.48 11.41
C GLY A 458 12.69 -21.93 9.99
N ASN A 459 13.33 -20.80 9.72
CA ASN A 459 13.33 -20.19 8.39
C ASN A 459 14.15 -21.03 7.37
N PRO A 460 14.03 -20.76 6.05
CA PRO A 460 14.78 -21.51 5.03
C PRO A 460 16.29 -21.54 5.29
N VAL A 461 16.88 -20.44 5.75
CA VAL A 461 18.31 -20.38 6.11
C VAL A 461 18.66 -21.40 7.20
N ALA A 462 17.84 -21.52 8.24
CA ALA A 462 18.06 -22.51 9.29
C ALA A 462 17.99 -23.95 8.76
N LYS A 463 17.06 -24.22 7.86
CA LYS A 463 16.90 -25.52 7.21
C LYS A 463 18.08 -25.87 6.30
N ASP A 464 18.60 -24.90 5.56
CA ASP A 464 19.78 -25.08 4.71
C ASP A 464 21.04 -25.32 5.55
N LEU A 465 21.17 -24.61 6.67
CA LEU A 465 22.35 -24.67 7.53
C LEU A 465 22.41 -25.96 8.37
N PHE A 466 21.27 -26.43 8.87
CA PHE A 466 21.20 -27.55 9.82
C PHE A 466 20.57 -28.83 9.25
N GLY A 467 20.00 -28.75 8.05
CA GLY A 467 19.27 -29.82 7.38
C GLY A 467 17.80 -29.87 7.78
N ASP A 468 16.90 -29.87 6.78
CA ASP A 468 15.44 -30.03 6.97
C ASP A 468 15.09 -31.48 7.27
N ARG A 469 15.47 -31.95 8.46
CA ARG A 469 15.23 -33.33 8.92
C ARG A 469 14.19 -33.36 10.04
N PRO A 470 13.32 -34.38 10.12
CA PRO A 470 12.29 -34.48 11.16
C PRO A 470 12.82 -34.33 12.60
N GLU A 471 14.05 -34.78 12.84
CA GLU A 471 14.73 -34.71 14.13
C GLU A 471 14.92 -33.27 14.63
N MET A 472 14.93 -32.29 13.72
CA MET A 472 14.98 -30.85 14.04
C MET A 472 13.83 -30.41 14.96
N PHE A 473 12.65 -31.04 14.82
CA PHE A 473 11.43 -30.71 15.55
C PHE A 473 11.19 -31.60 16.77
N THR A 474 11.85 -32.75 16.86
CA THR A 474 11.65 -33.73 17.95
C THR A 474 12.74 -33.65 19.01
N ASP A 475 13.99 -33.43 18.60
CA ASP A 475 15.14 -33.41 19.50
C ASP A 475 15.36 -32.00 20.10
N PRO A 476 15.84 -31.91 21.35
CA PRO A 476 16.25 -30.63 21.92
C PRO A 476 17.35 -29.97 21.09
N CYS A 477 17.33 -28.64 21.00
CA CYS A 477 18.20 -27.85 20.13
C CYS A 477 19.70 -28.09 20.39
N TYR A 478 20.10 -28.34 21.65
CA TYR A 478 21.48 -28.64 22.02
C TYR A 478 21.95 -30.03 21.54
N ARG A 479 21.01 -30.97 21.38
CA ARG A 479 21.30 -32.31 20.86
C ARG A 479 21.38 -32.31 19.34
N PHE A 480 20.39 -31.71 18.68
CA PHE A 480 20.33 -31.69 17.21
C PHE A 480 21.38 -30.75 16.59
N TYR A 481 21.42 -29.48 17.00
CA TYR A 481 22.29 -28.48 16.35
C TYR A 481 23.71 -28.45 16.90
N LYS A 482 23.88 -28.69 18.20
CA LYS A 482 25.18 -28.55 18.88
C LYS A 482 25.87 -29.89 19.14
N GLN A 483 25.19 -31.01 18.86
CA GLN A 483 25.69 -32.37 19.06
C GLN A 483 26.21 -32.60 20.49
N ARG A 484 25.48 -32.07 21.49
CA ARG A 484 25.79 -32.21 22.92
C ARG A 484 24.67 -32.97 23.63
N ASP A 485 25.02 -33.67 24.69
CA ASP A 485 24.04 -34.31 25.59
C ASP A 485 23.55 -33.38 26.70
N VAL A 486 24.18 -32.22 26.86
CA VAL A 486 23.83 -31.20 27.87
C VAL A 486 23.59 -29.84 27.22
N ILE A 487 22.80 -29.01 27.90
CA ILE A 487 22.53 -27.62 27.52
C ILE A 487 23.86 -26.86 27.38
N CYS A 488 23.90 -25.93 26.42
CA CYS A 488 25.09 -25.11 26.20
C CYS A 488 25.46 -24.26 27.42
N GLU A 489 26.75 -24.21 27.73
CA GLU A 489 27.31 -23.25 28.67
C GLU A 489 26.99 -21.82 28.17
N GLU A 490 26.42 -20.99 29.06
CA GLU A 490 25.91 -19.64 28.75
C GLU A 490 24.80 -19.55 27.67
N CYS A 491 23.95 -20.56 27.54
CA CYS A 491 22.85 -20.56 26.57
C CYS A 491 21.91 -19.33 26.70
N PRO A 492 21.81 -18.45 25.67
CA PRO A 492 20.94 -17.28 25.73
C PRO A 492 19.45 -17.67 25.73
N VAL A 493 19.08 -18.79 25.10
CA VAL A 493 17.71 -19.32 25.06
C VAL A 493 17.21 -19.69 26.47
N ILE A 494 18.00 -20.44 27.25
CA ILE A 494 17.64 -20.81 28.62
C ILE A 494 17.59 -19.59 29.54
N LYS A 495 18.56 -18.67 29.45
CA LYS A 495 18.53 -17.43 30.22
C LYS A 495 17.24 -16.64 29.95
N THR A 496 16.89 -16.51 28.67
CA THR A 496 15.65 -15.85 28.22
C THR A 496 14.39 -16.52 28.75
N MET A 497 14.35 -17.85 28.75
CA MET A 497 13.21 -18.59 29.30
C MET A 497 13.13 -18.55 30.83
N THR A 498 14.25 -18.25 31.50
CA THR A 498 14.32 -18.18 32.97
C THR A 498 13.83 -16.84 33.50
N ASP A 499 14.24 -15.73 32.89
CA ASP A 499 13.94 -14.37 33.38
C ASP A 499 13.00 -13.55 32.50
N GLY A 500 12.61 -14.07 31.33
CA GLY A 500 11.73 -13.40 30.38
C GLY A 500 12.34 -12.17 29.71
N ARG A 501 13.67 -12.02 29.70
CA ARG A 501 14.39 -10.93 29.03
C ARG A 501 15.18 -11.44 27.83
N SER A 502 15.50 -10.56 26.90
CA SER A 502 16.34 -10.93 25.76
C SER A 502 17.80 -11.07 26.17
N HIS A 503 18.46 -12.15 25.73
CA HIS A 503 19.88 -12.40 25.99
C HIS A 503 20.64 -12.66 24.70
N GLN A 504 21.95 -12.41 24.72
CA GLN A 504 22.84 -12.72 23.61
C GLN A 504 24.14 -13.35 24.09
N ALA A 505 24.73 -14.20 23.25
CA ALA A 505 26.03 -14.82 23.51
C ALA A 505 26.83 -14.98 22.21
N ILE A 506 28.13 -14.71 22.28
CA ILE A 506 29.07 -15.04 21.21
C ILE A 506 29.59 -16.44 21.47
N MET A 507 29.39 -17.35 20.51
CA MET A 507 29.68 -18.76 20.67
C MET A 507 30.53 -19.27 19.50
N LYS A 508 31.43 -20.21 19.79
CA LYS A 508 32.13 -20.98 18.75
C LYS A 508 31.21 -22.08 18.22
N SER A 509 31.20 -22.25 16.91
CA SER A 509 30.52 -23.35 16.23
C SER A 509 31.43 -23.95 15.18
N ILE A 510 31.14 -25.18 14.78
CA ILE A 510 31.78 -25.83 13.63
C ILE A 510 30.81 -25.73 12.45
N ASP A 511 31.28 -25.33 11.27
CA ASP A 511 30.49 -25.34 10.04
C ASP A 511 30.44 -26.76 9.42
N LYS A 512 29.75 -26.90 8.28
CA LYS A 512 29.61 -28.20 7.58
C LYS A 512 30.94 -28.77 7.07
N ASP A 513 31.94 -27.91 6.88
CA ASP A 513 33.26 -28.24 6.33
C ASP A 513 34.29 -28.48 7.44
N GLY A 514 33.88 -28.38 8.71
CA GLY A 514 34.73 -28.62 9.88
C GLY A 514 35.46 -27.39 10.39
N ASN A 515 35.23 -26.19 9.84
CA ASN A 515 35.91 -24.97 10.28
C ASN A 515 35.27 -24.37 11.52
N VAL A 516 36.09 -23.77 12.38
CA VAL A 516 35.61 -23.01 13.54
C VAL A 516 35.14 -21.63 13.08
N ILE A 517 33.85 -21.38 13.26
CA ILE A 517 33.21 -20.08 13.00
C ILE A 517 32.69 -19.46 14.29
N TRP A 518 32.65 -18.13 14.35
CA TRP A 518 32.07 -17.40 15.46
C TRP A 518 30.63 -17.04 15.13
N ARG A 519 29.71 -17.29 16.06
CA ARG A 519 28.29 -16.97 15.90
C ARG A 519 27.82 -16.07 17.02
N LEU A 520 26.95 -15.12 16.68
CA LEU A 520 26.22 -14.32 17.64
C LEU A 520 24.79 -14.86 17.74
N ASN A 521 24.49 -15.51 18.85
CA ASN A 521 23.17 -16.04 19.15
C ASN A 521 22.40 -15.01 20.00
N ARG A 522 21.24 -14.56 19.51
CA ARG A 522 20.32 -13.68 20.25
C ARG A 522 19.01 -14.41 20.49
N ALA A 523 18.50 -14.39 21.71
CA ALA A 523 17.25 -15.03 22.09
C ALA A 523 16.25 -14.00 22.62
N TYR A 524 15.00 -14.09 22.15
CA TYR A 524 13.89 -13.22 22.53
C TYR A 524 12.72 -14.06 23.03
N PRO A 525 12.06 -13.72 24.15
CA PRO A 525 10.95 -14.51 24.67
C PRO A 525 9.69 -14.30 23.82
N TYR A 526 8.88 -15.35 23.65
CA TYR A 526 7.50 -15.21 23.18
C TYR A 526 6.52 -15.84 24.17
N PHE A 527 5.31 -15.32 24.19
CA PHE A 527 4.33 -15.61 25.24
C PHE A 527 3.12 -16.35 24.68
N ASP A 528 2.49 -17.19 25.49
CA ASP A 528 1.18 -17.79 25.20
C ASP A 528 0.04 -16.77 25.37
N GLU A 529 -1.19 -17.16 25.04
CA GLU A 529 -2.38 -16.31 25.21
C GLU A 529 -2.65 -15.91 26.67
N GLN A 530 -2.08 -16.64 27.64
CA GLN A 530 -2.20 -16.36 29.08
C GLN A 530 -1.05 -15.48 29.60
N GLY A 531 -0.15 -15.01 28.72
CA GLY A 531 0.97 -14.14 29.07
C GLY A 531 2.15 -14.84 29.73
N ARG A 532 2.20 -16.18 29.70
CA ARG A 532 3.33 -16.98 30.21
C ARG A 532 4.34 -17.21 29.11
N ILE A 533 5.62 -17.37 29.47
CA ILE A 533 6.68 -17.65 28.50
C ILE A 533 6.42 -19.01 27.85
N ALA A 534 6.14 -19.02 26.55
CA ALA A 534 5.89 -20.23 25.77
C ALA A 534 7.18 -20.80 25.15
N GLY A 535 8.19 -19.95 24.97
CA GLY A 535 9.49 -20.33 24.43
C GLY A 535 10.32 -19.10 24.08
N ALA A 536 11.29 -19.28 23.18
CA ALA A 536 12.13 -18.19 22.69
C ALA A 536 12.35 -18.26 21.16
N ILE A 537 12.44 -17.10 20.54
CA ILE A 537 12.88 -16.90 19.17
C ILE A 537 14.40 -16.69 19.21
N GLU A 538 15.17 -17.63 18.65
CA GLU A 538 16.62 -17.54 18.52
C GLU A 538 16.99 -17.04 17.11
N ILE A 539 17.79 -15.98 17.05
CA ILE A 539 18.39 -15.45 15.83
C ILE A 539 19.90 -15.68 15.91
N VAL A 540 20.46 -16.33 14.89
CA VAL A 540 21.88 -16.68 14.81
C VAL A 540 22.50 -16.04 13.58
N SER A 541 23.48 -15.16 13.81
CA SER A 541 24.25 -14.47 12.76
C SER A 541 25.72 -14.91 12.80
N ASP A 542 26.44 -14.84 11.66
CA ASP A 542 27.89 -15.00 11.63
C ASP A 542 28.59 -13.76 12.23
N TYR A 543 29.56 -13.99 13.11
CA TYR A 543 30.35 -12.95 13.79
C TYR A 543 31.85 -13.02 13.43
N SER A 544 32.23 -13.88 12.49
CA SER A 544 33.64 -14.20 12.21
C SER A 544 34.41 -13.00 11.65
N ASP A 545 33.82 -12.22 10.74
CA ASP A 545 34.44 -11.01 10.18
C ASP A 545 34.67 -9.93 11.23
N GLN A 546 33.64 -9.66 12.04
CA GLN A 546 33.74 -8.68 13.12
C GLN A 546 34.84 -9.08 14.10
N LYS A 547 34.91 -10.37 14.42
CA LYS A 547 35.93 -10.91 15.30
C LYS A 547 37.34 -10.76 14.72
N ARG A 548 37.52 -11.02 13.42
CA ARG A 548 38.80 -10.81 12.71
C ARG A 548 39.24 -9.35 12.76
N LEU A 549 38.32 -8.41 12.53
CA LEU A 549 38.63 -6.98 12.57
C LEU A 549 39.01 -6.51 13.98
N GLU A 550 38.29 -6.95 15.01
CA GLU A 550 38.62 -6.64 16.41
C GLU A 550 40.01 -7.17 16.81
N ASP A 551 40.31 -8.40 16.43
CA ASP A 551 41.58 -9.03 16.77
C ASP A 551 42.74 -8.37 15.98
N ALA A 552 42.54 -8.04 14.69
CA ALA A 552 43.51 -7.30 13.88
C ALA A 552 43.74 -5.87 14.41
N LEU A 553 42.70 -5.18 14.89
CA LEU A 553 42.85 -3.86 15.50
C LEU A 553 43.69 -3.94 16.78
N LYS A 554 43.40 -4.91 17.66
CA LYS A 554 44.19 -5.12 18.89
C LYS A 554 45.65 -5.42 18.59
N GLU A 555 45.91 -6.24 17.56
CA GLU A 555 47.27 -6.55 17.12
C GLU A 555 47.98 -5.30 16.58
N SER A 556 47.30 -4.51 15.74
CA SER A 556 47.85 -3.25 15.22
C SER A 556 48.14 -2.24 16.33
N GLU A 557 47.25 -2.08 17.32
CA GLU A 557 47.48 -1.20 18.47
C GLU A 557 48.67 -1.65 19.30
N LEU A 558 48.81 -2.96 19.54
CA LEU A 558 49.95 -3.53 20.25
C LEU A 558 51.27 -3.29 19.50
N ASN A 559 51.28 -3.57 18.19
CA ASN A 559 52.44 -3.37 17.32
C ASN A 559 52.87 -1.89 17.30
N LEU A 560 51.91 -0.95 17.22
CA LEU A 560 52.20 0.49 17.28
C LEU A 560 52.85 0.90 18.60
N LYS A 561 52.33 0.43 19.74
CA LYS A 561 52.90 0.70 21.07
C LYS A 561 54.33 0.17 21.19
N GLN A 562 54.59 -1.03 20.68
CA GLN A 562 55.93 -1.63 20.68
C GLN A 562 56.90 -0.87 19.78
N ALA A 563 56.48 -0.48 18.57
CA ALA A 563 57.31 0.28 17.64
C ALA A 563 57.76 1.64 18.23
N GLN A 564 56.84 2.36 18.88
CA GLN A 564 57.15 3.63 19.56
C GLN A 564 58.19 3.45 20.67
N ALA A 565 58.03 2.41 21.51
CA ALA A 565 58.96 2.13 22.59
C ALA A 565 60.37 1.72 22.10
N VAL A 566 60.46 0.92 21.04
CA VAL A 566 61.75 0.51 20.44
C VAL A 566 62.47 1.70 19.79
N ALA A 567 61.73 2.56 19.09
CA ALA A 567 62.31 3.74 18.43
C ALA A 567 62.70 4.86 19.41
N GLY A 568 62.27 4.79 20.68
CA GLY A 568 62.44 5.88 21.64
C GLY A 568 61.67 7.14 21.23
N VAL A 569 60.52 6.97 20.56
CA VAL A 569 59.68 8.07 20.05
C VAL A 569 58.30 8.02 20.69
N GLY A 570 58.00 9.03 21.49
CA GLY A 570 56.65 9.31 21.96
C GLY A 570 55.87 10.12 20.95
N SER A 571 54.56 9.88 20.83
CA SER A 571 53.64 10.78 20.11
C SER A 571 52.78 11.54 21.10
N TRP A 572 52.42 12.76 20.77
CA TRP A 572 51.49 13.56 21.54
C TRP A 572 50.53 14.33 20.64
N HIS A 573 49.39 14.66 21.21
CA HIS A 573 48.32 15.41 20.61
C HIS A 573 47.91 16.50 21.60
N LEU A 574 47.76 17.72 21.12
CA LEU A 574 47.37 18.87 21.92
C LEU A 574 46.16 19.53 21.28
N ASP A 575 45.07 19.61 22.03
CA ASP A 575 43.98 20.55 21.77
C ASP A 575 44.41 21.93 22.27
N ILE A 576 44.72 22.83 21.32
CA ILE A 576 45.26 24.17 21.64
C ILE A 576 44.17 25.05 22.26
N MET A 577 42.91 24.84 21.90
CA MET A 577 41.79 25.66 22.36
C MET A 577 41.41 25.37 23.80
N HIS A 578 41.54 24.11 24.23
CA HIS A 578 41.20 23.67 25.58
C HIS A 578 42.43 23.40 26.46
N ASP A 579 43.64 23.55 25.91
CA ASP A 579 44.93 23.27 26.58
C ASP A 579 44.99 21.84 27.16
N VAL A 580 44.51 20.87 26.36
CA VAL A 580 44.49 19.45 26.74
C VAL A 580 45.52 18.70 25.91
N LEU A 581 46.58 18.22 26.55
CA LEU A 581 47.61 17.41 25.93
C LEU A 581 47.42 15.93 26.29
N THR A 582 47.48 15.07 25.29
CA THR A 582 47.49 13.61 25.42
C THR A 582 48.74 13.05 24.78
N GLY A 583 49.33 12.04 25.41
CA GLY A 583 50.58 11.41 24.95
C GLY A 583 50.45 9.90 24.85
N SER A 584 51.27 9.27 24.02
CA SER A 584 51.47 7.83 24.05
C SER A 584 52.22 7.42 25.33
N ASP A 585 52.14 6.15 25.70
CA ASP A 585 52.84 5.58 26.85
C ASP A 585 54.35 5.91 26.82
N GLU A 586 54.94 6.02 25.63
CA GLU A 586 56.34 6.38 25.41
C GLU A 586 56.61 7.88 25.63
N ALA A 587 55.70 8.77 25.23
CA ALA A 587 55.84 10.21 25.48
C ALA A 587 55.87 10.51 26.99
N TYR A 588 54.97 9.91 27.76
CA TYR A 588 54.99 9.97 29.23
C TYR A 588 56.31 9.47 29.81
N ARG A 589 56.86 8.38 29.26
CA ARG A 589 58.15 7.81 29.69
C ARG A 589 59.30 8.78 29.44
N ILE A 590 59.38 9.39 28.25
CA ILE A 590 60.45 10.33 27.88
C ILE A 590 60.42 11.58 28.77
N PHE A 591 59.25 12.19 28.99
CA PHE A 591 59.11 13.35 29.88
C PHE A 591 59.20 13.00 31.38
N GLY A 592 59.23 11.70 31.73
CA GLY A 592 59.35 11.25 33.11
C GLY A 592 58.09 11.55 33.94
N ILE A 593 56.93 11.56 33.30
CA ILE A 593 55.63 11.83 33.90
C ILE A 593 54.87 10.50 34.04
N PRO A 594 54.17 10.24 35.16
CA PRO A 594 53.32 9.06 35.28
C PRO A 594 52.28 8.99 34.16
N ASN A 595 52.07 7.79 33.61
CA ASN A 595 51.12 7.60 32.53
C ASN A 595 49.70 7.99 33.01
N ARG A 596 48.94 8.67 32.13
CA ARG A 596 47.59 9.22 32.39
C ARG A 596 47.53 10.40 33.37
N THR A 597 48.66 11.04 33.72
CA THR A 597 48.61 12.36 34.35
C THR A 597 48.06 13.37 33.34
N PRO A 598 47.06 14.21 33.67
CA PRO A 598 46.62 15.28 32.79
C PRO A 598 47.81 16.16 32.40
N LEU A 599 48.02 16.35 31.10
CA LEU A 599 49.09 17.18 30.57
C LEU A 599 48.49 18.44 29.95
N ASN A 600 49.20 19.55 30.08
CA ASN A 600 48.97 20.78 29.36
C ASN A 600 50.32 21.36 28.91
N ILE A 601 50.32 22.45 28.15
CA ILE A 601 51.55 23.06 27.64
C ILE A 601 52.51 23.42 28.79
N GLU A 602 51.98 24.01 29.87
CA GLU A 602 52.77 24.43 31.03
C GLU A 602 53.49 23.25 31.71
N THR A 603 52.79 22.13 31.91
CA THR A 603 53.34 20.91 32.54
C THR A 603 54.52 20.33 31.74
N VAL A 604 54.47 20.43 30.41
CA VAL A 604 55.58 19.96 29.54
C VAL A 604 56.72 20.98 29.52
N LEU A 605 56.42 22.29 29.47
CA LEU A 605 57.43 23.36 29.53
C LEU A 605 58.22 23.36 30.85
N GLU A 606 57.59 23.01 31.97
CA GLU A 606 58.27 22.87 33.26
C GLU A 606 59.41 21.84 33.22
N ARG A 607 59.28 20.82 32.36
CA ARG A 607 60.30 19.77 32.15
C ARG A 607 61.41 20.20 31.21
N VAL A 608 61.28 21.28 30.47
CA VAL A 608 62.37 21.82 29.64
C VAL A 608 63.47 22.37 30.56
N HIS A 609 64.73 22.04 30.22
CA HIS A 609 65.90 22.53 30.94
C HIS A 609 65.89 24.07 30.98
N PRO A 610 66.18 24.73 32.12
CA PRO A 610 66.04 26.18 32.29
C PRO A 610 66.69 27.01 31.17
N ASP A 611 67.88 26.62 30.72
CA ASP A 611 68.62 27.30 29.64
C ASP A 611 67.93 27.25 28.27
N ASP A 612 67.11 26.22 28.03
CA ASP A 612 66.50 25.96 26.72
C ASP A 612 65.03 26.41 26.66
N ARG A 613 64.44 26.87 27.79
CA ARG A 613 63.02 27.30 27.85
C ARG A 613 62.69 28.39 26.86
N THR A 614 63.52 29.43 26.78
CA THR A 614 63.30 30.55 25.84
C THR A 614 63.35 30.09 24.39
N LEU A 615 64.19 29.10 24.06
CA LEU A 615 64.24 28.50 22.74
C LEU A 615 62.93 27.77 22.42
N VAL A 616 62.47 26.88 23.31
CA VAL A 616 61.24 26.11 23.12
C VAL A 616 60.01 27.02 23.01
N GLU A 617 59.87 28.00 23.92
CA GLU A 617 58.76 28.95 23.92
C GLU A 617 58.73 29.80 22.63
N SER A 618 59.89 30.27 22.17
CA SER A 618 59.96 31.06 20.93
C SER A 618 59.61 30.24 19.69
N ALA A 619 60.11 29.01 19.60
CA ALA A 619 59.78 28.08 18.53
C ALA A 619 58.30 27.70 18.54
N TRP A 620 57.71 27.48 19.72
CA TRP A 620 56.30 27.16 19.88
C TRP A 620 55.40 28.31 19.43
N ASN A 621 55.71 29.53 19.90
CA ASN A 621 54.99 30.74 19.50
C ASN A 621 55.11 31.05 18.00
N ALA A 622 56.24 30.71 17.37
CA ALA A 622 56.40 30.81 15.93
C ALA A 622 55.58 29.74 15.19
N ALA A 623 55.53 28.51 15.71
CA ALA A 623 54.75 27.42 15.13
C ALA A 623 53.24 27.69 15.17
N LEU A 624 52.74 28.29 16.24
CA LEU A 624 51.35 28.77 16.34
C LEU A 624 51.01 29.84 15.28
N LYS A 625 52.02 30.45 14.63
CA LYS A 625 51.86 31.42 13.53
C LYS A 625 52.20 30.82 12.16
N GLY A 626 52.43 29.51 12.08
CA GLY A 626 52.68 28.77 10.83
C GLY A 626 54.14 28.41 10.55
N ALA A 627 55.08 28.67 11.47
CA ALA A 627 56.45 28.16 11.33
C ALA A 627 56.52 26.64 11.59
N VAL A 628 57.59 26.00 11.11
CA VAL A 628 57.84 24.57 11.41
C VAL A 628 58.34 24.44 12.84
N PHE A 629 57.71 23.57 13.64
CA PHE A 629 58.20 23.19 14.96
C PHE A 629 59.09 21.95 14.83
N ASP A 630 60.41 22.16 14.84
CA ASP A 630 61.43 21.13 14.72
C ASP A 630 62.67 21.59 15.50
N ILE A 631 62.80 21.13 16.74
CA ILE A 631 63.81 21.62 17.68
C ILE A 631 64.49 20.48 18.45
N GLU A 632 65.77 20.67 18.74
CA GLU A 632 66.51 19.84 19.68
C GLU A 632 66.78 20.64 20.95
N HIS A 633 66.33 20.13 22.08
CA HIS A 633 66.46 20.79 23.36
C HIS A 633 66.62 19.77 24.48
N ARG A 634 67.01 20.25 25.65
CA ARG A 634 67.17 19.43 26.84
C ARG A 634 65.92 19.46 27.70
N ILE A 635 65.58 18.30 28.25
CA ILE A 635 64.54 18.14 29.27
C ILE A 635 65.13 17.52 30.53
N ILE A 636 64.50 17.79 31.66
CA ILE A 636 64.77 17.19 32.95
C ILE A 636 63.71 16.11 33.20
N SER A 637 64.08 14.86 32.92
CA SER A 637 63.24 13.70 33.12
C SER A 637 63.72 12.93 34.34
N ARG A 638 62.90 12.88 35.41
CA ARG A 638 63.24 12.19 36.68
C ARG A 638 64.61 12.56 37.27
N GLN A 639 64.99 13.85 37.21
CA GLN A 639 66.29 14.39 37.65
C GLN A 639 67.49 14.04 36.75
N GLU A 640 67.26 13.43 35.59
CA GLU A 640 68.27 13.24 34.54
C GLU A 640 68.07 14.24 33.41
N GLU A 641 69.17 14.77 32.87
CA GLU A 641 69.16 15.62 31.69
C GLU A 641 69.14 14.75 30.42
N LEU A 642 68.09 14.89 29.62
CA LEU A 642 67.95 14.19 28.35
C LEU A 642 67.89 15.20 27.21
N TRP A 643 68.58 14.90 26.11
CA TRP A 643 68.35 15.60 24.85
C TRP A 643 67.18 14.96 24.13
N VAL A 644 66.23 15.80 23.72
CA VAL A 644 65.09 15.39 22.90
C VAL A 644 65.04 16.16 21.59
N HIS A 645 64.57 15.47 20.56
CA HIS A 645 64.21 16.05 19.29
C HIS A 645 62.69 16.07 19.20
N GLU A 646 62.13 17.27 19.13
CA GLU A 646 60.69 17.45 19.08
C GLU A 646 60.26 18.03 17.74
N LYS A 647 59.28 17.35 17.13
CA LYS A 647 58.65 17.80 15.89
C LYS A 647 57.16 17.85 16.05
N ALA A 648 56.52 18.90 15.56
CA ALA A 648 55.07 19.01 15.58
C ALA A 648 54.52 19.62 14.29
N ARG A 649 53.31 19.17 13.95
CA ARG A 649 52.47 19.77 12.91
C ARG A 649 51.28 20.44 13.58
N ILE A 650 51.12 21.73 13.33
CA ILE A 650 49.98 22.53 13.80
C ILE A 650 48.86 22.46 12.73
N VAL A 651 47.63 22.22 13.18
CA VAL A 651 46.42 22.25 12.37
C VAL A 651 45.71 23.58 12.65
N PHE A 652 45.29 24.25 11.58
CA PHE A 652 44.63 25.55 11.63
C PHE A 652 43.17 25.45 11.17
N ASP A 653 42.30 26.29 11.71
CA ASP A 653 40.92 26.44 11.24
C ASP A 653 40.85 27.24 9.92
N GLY A 654 39.64 27.36 9.35
CA GLY A 654 39.39 28.13 8.13
C GLY A 654 39.64 29.63 8.23
N ARG A 655 40.01 30.16 9.40
CA ARG A 655 40.36 31.57 9.65
C ARG A 655 41.86 31.77 9.94
N GLY A 656 42.66 30.70 9.92
CA GLY A 656 44.09 30.73 10.20
C GLY A 656 44.44 30.71 11.68
N THR A 657 43.51 30.31 12.56
CA THR A 657 43.75 30.13 14.00
C THR A 657 44.23 28.70 14.26
N ALA A 658 45.31 28.52 15.04
CA ALA A 658 45.79 27.21 15.45
C ALA A 658 44.78 26.54 16.39
N ILE A 659 44.33 25.32 16.06
CA ILE A 659 43.29 24.60 16.83
C ILE A 659 43.82 23.31 17.46
N GLU A 660 44.82 22.69 16.85
CA GLU A 660 45.34 21.38 17.28
C GLU A 660 46.82 21.26 16.90
N ALA A 661 47.60 20.52 17.67
CA ALA A 661 48.96 20.14 17.32
C ALA A 661 49.17 18.64 17.52
N ILE A 662 49.83 18.00 16.55
CA ILE A 662 50.24 16.60 16.63
C ILE A 662 51.74 16.56 16.48
N GLY A 663 52.42 15.96 17.45
CA GLY A 663 53.87 15.92 17.47
C GLY A 663 54.47 14.62 17.98
N THR A 664 55.79 14.56 17.87
CA THR A 664 56.62 13.48 18.35
C THR A 664 57.78 14.02 19.15
N VAL A 665 58.13 13.32 20.22
CA VAL A 665 59.33 13.56 21.03
C VAL A 665 60.23 12.34 20.93
N HIS A 666 61.47 12.53 20.47
CA HIS A 666 62.47 11.46 20.31
C HIS A 666 63.63 11.70 21.26
N ASN A 667 64.01 10.70 22.07
CA ASN A 667 65.19 10.82 22.95
C ASN A 667 66.50 10.64 22.14
N ILE A 668 67.23 11.73 21.91
CA ILE A 668 68.49 11.79 21.16
C ILE A 668 69.73 11.90 22.05
N THR A 669 69.61 11.67 23.37
CA THR A 669 70.71 11.82 24.35
C THR A 669 71.96 11.04 23.95
N LYS A 670 71.79 9.79 23.54
CA LYS A 670 72.91 8.93 23.10
C LYS A 670 73.64 9.52 21.89
N ARG A 671 72.91 10.16 20.96
CA ARG A 671 73.49 10.80 19.77
C ARG A 671 74.37 11.99 20.19
N LYS A 672 73.85 12.87 21.05
CA LYS A 672 74.59 14.06 21.55
C LYS A 672 75.83 13.69 22.37
N GLN A 673 75.73 12.70 23.26
CA GLN A 673 76.89 12.20 24.02
C GLN A 673 78.00 11.64 23.11
N THR A 674 77.63 11.03 21.98
CA THR A 674 78.60 10.50 21.01
C THR A 674 79.30 11.62 20.24
N GLU A 675 78.56 12.67 19.86
CA GLU A 675 79.11 13.87 19.19
C GLU A 675 80.08 14.64 20.10
N GLU A 676 79.71 14.85 21.37
CA GLU A 676 80.54 15.55 22.37
C GLU A 676 81.85 14.79 22.64
N SER A 677 81.76 13.46 22.85
CA SER A 677 82.95 12.63 23.07
C SER A 677 83.91 12.62 21.87
N LEU A 678 83.38 12.73 20.65
CA LEU A 678 84.20 12.84 19.45
C LEU A 678 84.94 14.19 19.41
N ARG A 679 84.23 15.28 19.72
CA ARG A 679 84.78 16.64 19.75
C ARG A 679 85.88 16.82 20.81
N GLU A 680 85.67 16.32 22.03
CA GLU A 680 86.65 16.40 23.11
C GLU A 680 87.98 15.69 22.76
N ARG A 681 87.89 14.57 22.02
CA ARG A 681 89.07 13.84 21.54
C ARG A 681 89.85 14.65 20.50
N GLU A 682 89.18 15.34 19.58
CA GLU A 682 89.83 16.17 18.56
C GLU A 682 90.52 17.42 19.15
N GLU A 683 89.90 18.09 20.12
CA GLU A 683 90.48 19.27 20.77
C GLU A 683 91.71 18.91 21.63
N LYS A 684 91.65 17.77 22.33
CA LYS A 684 92.78 17.27 23.14
C LYS A 684 93.98 16.86 22.29
N PHE A 685 93.75 16.23 21.15
CA PHE A 685 94.81 15.85 20.21
C PHE A 685 95.58 17.07 19.68
N ARG A 686 94.87 18.13 19.31
CA ARG A 686 95.46 19.39 18.81
C ARG A 686 96.37 20.05 19.84
N PHE A 687 95.92 20.14 21.09
CA PHE A 687 96.67 20.76 22.18
C PHE A 687 98.00 20.04 22.48
N ILE A 688 98.01 18.70 22.49
CA ILE A 688 99.21 17.89 22.73
C ILE A 688 100.21 18.06 21.59
N SER A 689 99.71 18.09 20.35
CA SER A 689 100.53 18.18 19.14
C SER A 689 101.32 19.49 19.04
N GLU A 690 100.72 20.61 19.48
CA GLU A 690 101.30 21.95 19.36
C GLU A 690 102.34 22.28 20.46
N ASN A 691 102.34 21.55 21.59
CA ASN A 691 103.15 21.89 22.78
C ASN A 691 104.25 20.87 23.12
N ILE A 692 104.49 19.88 22.26
CA ILE A 692 105.52 18.85 22.50
C ILE A 692 106.91 19.43 22.23
N ALA A 693 107.85 19.24 23.17
CA ALA A 693 109.20 19.78 23.06
C ALA A 693 110.10 18.96 22.12
N ASP A 694 109.89 17.65 22.02
CA ASP A 694 110.64 16.78 21.11
C ASP A 694 110.14 16.90 19.67
N ILE A 695 110.96 16.55 18.69
CA ILE A 695 110.48 16.41 17.31
C ILE A 695 109.79 15.07 17.19
N VAL A 696 108.47 15.11 16.98
CA VAL A 696 107.68 13.96 16.57
C VAL A 696 107.52 14.05 15.07
N TRP A 697 108.02 13.04 14.37
CA TRP A 697 107.67 12.87 12.97
C TRP A 697 106.96 11.54 12.76
N THR A 698 106.18 11.47 11.69
CA THR A 698 105.61 10.22 11.21
C THR A 698 105.98 9.98 9.76
N LEU A 699 106.10 8.70 9.41
CA LEU A 699 106.45 8.23 8.07
C LEU A 699 105.36 7.29 7.57
N ASP A 700 105.09 7.29 6.27
CA ASP A 700 104.30 6.23 5.62
C ASP A 700 105.14 4.92 5.48
N LEU A 701 104.53 3.88 4.92
CA LEU A 701 105.22 2.59 4.67
C LEU A 701 106.33 2.69 3.61
N ASN A 702 106.35 3.74 2.79
CA ASN A 702 107.37 4.01 1.78
C ASN A 702 108.49 4.94 2.30
N LEU A 703 108.50 5.22 3.61
CA LEU A 703 109.45 6.10 4.29
C LEU A 703 109.35 7.58 3.88
N ASN A 704 108.20 8.02 3.35
CA ASN A 704 107.94 9.44 3.16
C ASN A 704 107.43 10.06 4.46
N THR A 705 107.94 11.24 4.81
CA THR A 705 107.47 12.00 5.97
C THR A 705 106.02 12.45 5.76
N THR A 706 105.11 12.05 6.64
CA THR A 706 103.68 12.40 6.59
C THR A 706 103.29 13.50 7.57
N TYR A 707 104.05 13.64 8.66
CA TYR A 707 103.86 14.69 9.65
C TYR A 707 105.17 14.97 10.37
N VAL A 708 105.40 16.22 10.76
CA VAL A 708 106.48 16.66 11.64
C VAL A 708 105.89 17.70 12.60
N SER A 709 106.19 17.58 13.89
CA SER A 709 105.73 18.54 14.89
C SER A 709 106.39 19.91 14.73
N PRO A 710 105.69 21.02 15.07
CA PRO A 710 106.22 22.39 14.99
C PRO A 710 107.56 22.61 15.72
N SER A 711 107.85 21.81 16.74
CA SER A 711 109.13 21.83 17.47
C SER A 711 110.37 21.63 16.60
N VAL A 712 110.23 21.11 15.38
CA VAL A 712 111.34 20.98 14.42
C VAL A 712 111.98 22.32 14.05
N GLU A 713 111.18 23.39 14.03
CA GLU A 713 111.67 24.72 13.66
C GLU A 713 112.56 25.29 14.75
N ALA A 714 112.16 25.11 16.02
CA ALA A 714 112.95 25.54 17.16
C ALA A 714 114.25 24.72 17.35
N ILE A 715 114.24 23.43 17.01
CA ILE A 715 115.35 22.51 17.28
C ILE A 715 116.33 22.41 16.11
N LEU A 716 115.83 22.28 14.87
CA LEU A 716 116.65 22.07 13.67
C LEU A 716 116.62 23.26 12.70
N GLY A 717 115.76 24.26 12.91
CA GLY A 717 115.70 25.47 12.09
C GLY A 717 114.94 25.34 10.78
N PHE A 718 114.21 24.24 10.56
CA PHE A 718 113.36 24.02 9.38
C PHE A 718 111.89 24.19 9.76
N THR A 719 111.06 24.80 8.91
CA THR A 719 109.60 24.75 9.11
C THR A 719 109.09 23.31 8.93
N PRO A 720 107.95 22.93 9.57
CA PRO A 720 107.35 21.61 9.34
C PRO A 720 107.09 21.30 7.87
N GLU A 721 106.65 22.29 7.09
CA GLU A 721 106.38 22.14 5.65
C GLU A 721 107.65 21.89 4.83
N GLU A 722 108.76 22.55 5.18
CA GLU A 722 110.07 22.28 4.57
C GLU A 722 110.57 20.90 4.95
N ARG A 723 110.43 20.53 6.23
CA ARG A 723 110.94 19.26 6.76
C ARG A 723 110.19 18.05 6.23
N VAL A 724 108.89 18.17 5.97
CA VAL A 724 108.07 17.10 5.36
C VAL A 724 108.45 16.85 3.89
N ARG A 725 108.97 17.85 3.17
CA ARG A 725 109.33 17.73 1.75
C ARG A 725 110.71 17.13 1.50
N GLN A 726 111.56 17.07 2.51
CA GLN A 726 112.89 16.49 2.40
C GLN A 726 112.80 14.97 2.38
N SER A 727 113.66 14.32 1.58
CA SER A 727 113.78 12.86 1.62
C SER A 727 114.48 12.42 2.91
N LEU A 728 114.27 11.18 3.33
CA LEU A 728 114.94 10.64 4.52
C LEU A 728 116.48 10.74 4.41
N GLU A 729 117.01 10.67 3.17
CA GLU A 729 118.44 10.81 2.86
C GLU A 729 118.97 12.24 3.07
N GLU A 730 118.12 13.24 2.90
CA GLU A 730 118.44 14.65 3.16
C GLU A 730 118.27 15.02 4.65
N MET A 731 117.44 14.27 5.38
CA MET A 731 117.07 14.59 6.76
C MET A 731 118.05 14.08 7.80
N ILE A 732 118.74 12.96 7.54
CA ILE A 732 119.59 12.25 8.51
C ILE A 732 120.81 11.60 7.83
N THR A 733 121.83 11.25 8.61
CA THR A 733 123.08 10.67 8.07
C THR A 733 122.90 9.24 7.55
N PRO A 734 123.72 8.77 6.58
CA PRO A 734 123.65 7.40 6.03
C PRO A 734 123.72 6.29 7.09
N GLU A 735 124.51 6.49 8.15
CA GLU A 735 124.60 5.56 9.28
C GLU A 735 123.29 5.52 10.10
N SER A 736 122.62 6.65 10.24
CA SER A 736 121.30 6.73 10.88
C SER A 736 120.22 6.05 10.05
N ILE A 737 120.25 6.20 8.72
CA ILE A 737 119.33 5.51 7.80
C ILE A 737 119.51 4.00 7.91
N GLN A 738 120.74 3.49 7.94
CA GLN A 738 121.00 2.06 8.14
C GLN A 738 120.47 1.55 9.48
N ARG A 739 120.61 2.32 10.57
CA ARG A 739 120.02 1.96 11.87
C ARG A 739 118.48 1.93 11.81
N ILE A 740 117.85 2.89 11.13
CA ILE A 740 116.39 2.92 10.95
C ILE A 740 115.94 1.71 10.14
N LEU A 741 116.58 1.43 9.00
CA LEU A 741 116.24 0.29 8.13
C LEU A 741 116.42 -1.06 8.83
N ALA A 742 117.52 -1.24 9.58
CA ALA A 742 117.76 -2.46 10.36
C ALA A 742 116.69 -2.66 11.44
N ARG A 743 116.29 -1.57 12.12
CA ARG A 743 115.24 -1.62 13.13
C ARG A 743 113.85 -1.81 12.52
N PHE A 744 113.62 -1.27 11.32
CA PHE A 744 112.41 -1.51 10.52
C PHE A 744 112.28 -3.00 10.18
N GLN A 745 113.36 -3.63 9.70
CA GLN A 745 113.38 -5.05 9.38
C GLN A 745 113.11 -5.93 10.62
N GLU A 746 113.68 -5.60 11.78
CA GLU A 746 113.40 -6.31 13.03
C GLU A 746 111.93 -6.23 13.47
N GLU A 747 111.28 -5.07 13.34
CA GLU A 747 109.88 -4.89 13.77
C GLU A 747 108.87 -5.41 12.72
N LEU A 748 109.24 -5.49 11.44
CA LEU A 748 108.47 -6.21 10.39
C LEU A 748 108.49 -7.73 10.61
N LEU A 749 109.62 -8.29 11.06
CA LEU A 749 109.76 -9.73 11.34
C LEU A 749 109.05 -10.22 12.61
N ARG A 750 108.47 -9.31 13.42
CA ARG A 750 107.75 -9.62 14.68
C ARG A 750 106.25 -9.91 14.50
N GLU A 751 105.76 -10.11 13.29
CA GLU A 751 104.31 -10.20 13.05
C GLU A 751 103.60 -11.39 13.72
N ASN A 752 102.56 -11.01 14.46
CA ASN A 752 101.33 -11.76 14.73
C ASN A 752 100.23 -11.04 13.90
N GLU A 753 99.37 -11.80 13.22
CA GLU A 753 98.65 -11.48 11.97
C GLU A 753 97.56 -10.36 11.95
N ASP A 754 97.32 -9.58 13.00
CA ASP A 754 96.02 -8.87 13.10
C ASP A 754 96.00 -7.33 13.00
N ALA A 755 96.99 -6.66 12.40
CA ALA A 755 96.87 -5.23 12.10
C ALA A 755 97.70 -4.75 10.90
N VAL A 756 97.04 -4.18 9.88
CA VAL A 756 97.68 -3.45 8.77
C VAL A 756 98.19 -2.10 9.29
N PRO A 757 99.51 -1.84 9.37
CA PRO A 757 100.02 -0.59 9.95
C PRO A 757 99.80 0.61 9.03
N GLN A 758 99.36 1.75 9.57
CA GLN A 758 99.16 2.99 8.82
C GLN A 758 100.37 3.95 8.80
N GLY A 759 101.44 3.67 9.54
CA GLY A 759 102.67 4.46 9.52
C GLY A 759 103.57 4.25 10.74
N TRP A 760 104.69 4.97 10.79
CA TRP A 760 105.72 4.82 11.82
C TRP A 760 105.97 6.15 12.52
N VAL A 761 106.19 6.13 13.83
CA VAL A 761 106.56 7.32 14.61
C VAL A 761 108.02 7.17 15.04
N CYS A 762 108.86 8.18 14.79
CA CYS A 762 110.18 8.25 15.42
C CYS A 762 110.33 9.53 16.23
N TYR A 763 111.15 9.41 17.27
CA TYR A 763 111.43 10.47 18.22
C TYR A 763 112.90 10.83 18.16
N MET A 764 113.20 12.12 18.22
CA MET A 764 114.55 12.65 18.38
C MET A 764 114.60 13.51 19.66
N ASP A 765 115.34 13.07 20.68
CA ASP A 765 115.52 13.79 21.95
C ASP A 765 116.45 15.00 21.77
N GLY A 766 116.00 16.18 22.21
CA GLY A 766 116.71 17.46 22.08
C GLY A 766 117.99 17.64 22.92
N LYS A 767 118.47 16.64 23.66
CA LYS A 767 119.64 16.80 24.55
C LYS A 767 121.04 16.70 23.92
N HIS A 768 121.18 16.34 22.64
CA HIS A 768 122.50 16.18 22.00
C HIS A 768 122.59 17.03 20.72
N ARG A 769 123.46 18.07 20.74
CA ARG A 769 123.68 19.00 19.60
C ARG A 769 124.72 18.53 18.57
N GLU A 770 125.20 17.29 18.67
CA GLU A 770 126.05 16.65 17.65
C GLU A 770 125.25 15.53 16.96
N ALA A 771 125.04 15.67 15.64
CA ALA A 771 124.12 14.87 14.84
C ALA A 771 124.48 13.36 14.73
N ASP A 772 125.64 12.93 15.22
CA ASP A 772 126.12 11.55 15.05
C ASP A 772 125.91 10.63 16.27
N LYS A 773 125.35 11.13 17.38
CA LYS A 773 125.18 10.33 18.63
C LYS A 773 123.76 10.34 19.23
N GLY A 774 122.76 10.85 18.53
CA GLY A 774 121.36 10.84 18.99
C GLY A 774 120.75 9.42 18.99
N PHE A 775 120.13 9.01 20.10
CA PHE A 775 119.34 7.77 20.17
C PHE A 775 118.01 7.94 19.43
N ILE A 776 117.86 7.33 18.25
CA ILE A 776 116.58 7.25 17.55
C ILE A 776 115.77 6.10 18.17
N ARG A 777 114.65 6.42 18.83
CA ARG A 777 113.71 5.42 19.34
C ARG A 777 112.57 5.26 18.34
N ILE A 778 112.46 4.08 17.74
CA ILE A 778 111.42 3.73 16.77
C ILE A 778 110.43 2.83 17.48
N SER A 779 109.14 3.17 17.41
CA SER A 779 108.08 2.29 17.93
C SER A 779 106.98 2.13 16.89
N ARG A 780 106.63 0.87 16.58
CA ARG A 780 105.46 0.50 15.77
C ARG A 780 104.22 0.78 16.63
N ARG A 781 103.38 1.75 16.25
CA ARG A 781 102.14 2.08 16.97
C ARG A 781 101.04 2.48 16.00
N ASP A 782 99.82 2.09 16.31
CA ASP A 782 98.63 2.70 15.72
C ASP A 782 98.67 4.20 15.99
N ILE A 783 98.66 5.00 14.91
CA ILE A 783 98.64 6.47 14.98
C ILE A 783 97.42 6.97 15.80
N GLY A 784 96.39 6.13 15.97
CA GLY A 784 95.20 6.42 16.79
C GLY A 784 95.33 6.26 18.31
N ARG A 785 96.48 5.85 18.87
CA ARG A 785 96.64 5.61 20.33
C ARG A 785 97.54 6.59 21.10
N PHE A 786 97.82 7.76 20.52
CA PHE A 786 98.29 8.94 21.26
C PHE A 786 97.17 9.97 21.51
N ALA A 787 95.90 9.55 21.40
CA ALA A 787 94.70 10.33 21.70
C ALA A 787 94.15 10.05 23.11
#